data_AF-A0A4P2QXA4-F1
#
_entry.id   AF-A0A4P2QXA4-F1
#
_cell.length_a   1.000
_cell.length_b   1.000
_cell.length_c   1.000
_cell.angle_alpha   90.00
_cell.angle_beta   90.00
_cell.angle_gamma   90.00
#
_symmetry.space_group_name_H-M   'P 1'
#
loop_
_entity.id
_entity.type
_entity.pdbx_description
1 polymer ?
#
loop_
_entity_poly.entity_id
_entity_poly.type
_entity_poly.pdbx_seq_one_letter_code
_entity_poly.pdbx_strand_id
1 'polypeptide(L)'
;MRHLKGSLLGYLAIPAFSTLLLASCTSAGPSAVDDDHEDEAVDEGHHALTPEQCNYFDVNGTVQICHKTGSATKPYTIIRVSDQACINAHSSHAQDYVTSLDPSSSLYDPTCGGQGCLAVNAPCDPTVPCCDGLTCQSGTCTDINECALGTDNCDANAACTNTAGSFTCACNAGYSGDGVTCTDVDECAAGTDNCDANAACTNTAGSFTCACNAGYSGDGVTCTDVDECAAGTANCDANATCTNTAGSFTCACNAGYSGDGATCTEIDECAPNPCQNGGTCTDGIDRYTCECLPTYEGTHCEACEGSLADCNGLTSDGCEVNLQSDASHCNACNLACAAGEICSNGGCQTPPSGQVPGTPISTSVPHNPLAPAVADVNGDGKLDVLVANAESGSLLFPSGSLSVFHGNGDATVQPELYTTGAPLSSNAVVAVDVDGDGWLDAVTVDGQTNLPLINGSISVYRNLGPSAPGTFDTPTSFTTGTPGSVHLCTGDFDNDGVADIATTSVTLSRVSVILGTGGGSFGAPTLISISGTGGVQSSIACRDLNGDGFSDLVVTSPGTARLSILINQGNGSFAAPVAYTNSANGQTAGIAFGDADGDGKLDILSNGAAGRFLFFFKGNGNGTVASGVSSTASPTAIANSALGVVASDFNGDGKLDAYILVTTSSGGVRPMTGNGNGTFVAGPVVSTGTSPGPNAIAAADLDGDGYDDLVLTNRGSGTLTVIPNGL
;
A
#
# COMPACT_ATOMS: atom_id res chain seq x y z
N MET A 1 14.28 -16.66 -57.08
CA MET A 1 14.77 -16.22 -58.40
C MET A 1 14.67 -14.69 -58.48
N ARG A 2 15.62 -14.01 -59.14
CA ARG A 2 15.57 -12.62 -59.69
C ARG A 2 14.92 -11.47 -58.86
N HIS A 3 15.80 -10.52 -58.47
CA HIS A 3 15.72 -9.04 -58.68
C HIS A 3 14.58 -8.22 -58.01
N LEU A 4 14.75 -6.96 -57.59
CA LEU A 4 15.67 -5.87 -58.05
C LEU A 4 16.20 -4.96 -56.89
N LYS A 5 17.07 -4.00 -57.25
CA LYS A 5 17.72 -2.97 -56.37
C LYS A 5 17.12 -1.56 -56.57
N GLY A 6 17.35 -0.66 -55.60
CA GLY A 6 17.41 0.82 -55.76
C GLY A 6 16.91 1.57 -54.50
N SER A 7 17.72 2.25 -53.65
CA SER A 7 18.42 3.55 -53.85
C SER A 7 17.49 4.68 -54.31
N LEU A 8 17.40 5.87 -53.68
CA LEU A 8 18.48 6.74 -53.15
C LEU A 8 17.89 7.93 -52.28
N LEU A 9 18.78 8.69 -51.60
CA LEU A 9 18.68 10.05 -50.96
C LEU A 9 17.42 10.93 -51.22
N GLY A 10 16.97 11.86 -50.34
CA GLY A 10 17.48 12.40 -49.05
C GLY A 10 16.88 13.79 -48.71
N TYR A 11 17.39 14.47 -47.67
CA TYR A 11 17.16 15.88 -47.20
C TYR A 11 16.03 16.24 -46.19
N LEU A 12 16.48 17.10 -45.25
CA LEU A 12 15.84 17.86 -44.15
C LEU A 12 14.45 18.49 -44.41
N ALA A 13 13.60 18.57 -43.37
CA ALA A 13 13.29 19.82 -42.66
C ALA A 13 12.37 19.66 -41.42
N ILE A 14 12.47 20.63 -40.49
CA ILE A 14 11.77 20.80 -39.20
C ILE A 14 10.26 21.04 -39.36
N PRO A 15 9.38 20.59 -38.43
CA PRO A 15 8.05 21.15 -38.23
C PRO A 15 7.99 22.14 -37.05
N ALA A 16 7.24 23.22 -37.22
CA ALA A 16 6.93 24.22 -36.19
C ALA A 16 5.44 24.15 -35.77
N PHE A 17 5.10 24.84 -34.68
CA PHE A 17 3.78 24.92 -34.07
C PHE A 17 2.63 25.27 -35.03
N SER A 18 1.43 24.80 -34.72
CA SER A 18 0.17 25.39 -35.21
C SER A 18 -0.97 25.22 -34.20
N THR A 19 -1.57 26.35 -33.85
CA THR A 19 -2.84 26.45 -33.11
C THR A 19 -4.02 26.27 -34.07
N LEU A 20 -5.12 25.70 -33.58
CA LEU A 20 -6.42 25.82 -34.25
C LEU A 20 -7.57 25.91 -33.25
N LEU A 21 -8.45 26.89 -33.46
CA LEU A 21 -9.74 27.02 -32.78
C LEU A 21 -10.74 26.00 -33.34
N LEU A 22 -11.68 25.57 -32.51
CA LEU A 22 -13.04 25.21 -32.94
C LEU A 22 -14.04 25.51 -31.81
N ALA A 23 -15.21 25.99 -32.20
CA ALA A 23 -16.30 26.37 -31.29
C ALA A 23 -17.57 25.58 -31.66
N SER A 24 -18.42 25.34 -30.67
CA SER A 24 -19.80 24.90 -30.85
C SER A 24 -20.68 25.42 -29.69
N CYS A 25 -21.98 25.53 -29.93
CA CYS A 25 -22.95 26.23 -29.08
C CYS A 25 -24.31 25.51 -29.11
N THR A 26 -25.31 26.00 -28.36
CA THR A 26 -26.72 25.53 -28.20
C THR A 26 -26.95 24.40 -27.16
N SER A 27 -28.03 24.34 -26.36
CA SER A 27 -29.07 25.35 -26.00
C SER A 27 -30.06 24.87 -24.90
N ALA A 28 -30.55 25.80 -24.05
CA ALA A 28 -31.87 25.84 -23.35
C ALA A 28 -32.28 24.82 -22.24
N GLY A 29 -33.03 25.31 -21.22
CA GLY A 29 -33.62 24.58 -20.06
C GLY A 29 -35.03 24.01 -20.33
N PRO A 30 -36.03 24.00 -19.40
CA PRO A 30 -36.19 24.78 -18.13
C PRO A 30 -36.87 24.08 -16.89
N SER A 31 -37.07 24.82 -15.77
CA SER A 31 -38.13 24.67 -14.70
C SER A 31 -38.17 23.40 -13.79
N ALA A 32 -38.67 23.39 -12.53
CA ALA A 32 -39.23 24.41 -11.60
C ALA A 32 -39.51 23.81 -10.16
N VAL A 33 -39.67 24.67 -9.12
CA VAL A 33 -40.52 24.51 -7.88
C VAL A 33 -40.10 23.42 -6.85
N ASP A 34 -40.34 23.43 -5.51
CA ASP A 34 -41.03 24.27 -4.48
C ASP A 34 -39.98 24.94 -3.52
N ASP A 35 -40.18 26.04 -2.77
CA ASP A 35 -41.29 26.66 -2.00
C ASP A 35 -41.36 26.24 -0.50
N ASP A 36 -40.98 27.16 0.42
CA ASP A 36 -41.77 27.48 1.64
C ASP A 36 -41.16 28.64 2.50
N HIS A 37 -41.96 29.70 2.67
CA HIS A 37 -42.16 30.64 3.81
C HIS A 37 -41.01 30.95 4.80
N GLU A 38 -40.51 32.20 4.88
CA GLU A 38 -41.13 33.45 5.42
C GLU A 38 -40.94 33.67 6.93
N ASP A 39 -40.22 34.75 7.28
CA ASP A 39 -40.63 35.72 8.29
C ASP A 39 -39.97 37.09 8.00
N GLU A 40 -40.72 38.19 8.17
CA GLU A 40 -40.31 39.60 7.95
C GLU A 40 -39.29 40.06 9.03
N ALA A 41 -38.58 41.20 9.06
CA ALA A 41 -38.52 42.49 8.34
C ALA A 41 -37.19 43.19 8.80
N VAL A 42 -36.62 44.30 8.30
CA VAL A 42 -36.88 45.29 7.21
C VAL A 42 -35.51 46.01 6.98
N ASP A 43 -35.04 46.19 5.73
CA ASP A 43 -34.98 47.46 4.94
C ASP A 43 -34.27 48.65 5.63
N GLU A 44 -33.36 49.45 5.04
CA GLU A 44 -32.68 49.52 3.73
C GLU A 44 -31.15 49.62 4.03
N GLY A 45 -30.17 49.24 3.20
CA GLY A 45 -30.10 49.35 1.76
C GLY A 45 -29.10 50.45 1.34
N HIS A 46 -27.79 50.12 1.31
CA HIS A 46 -26.94 50.30 0.12
C HIS A 46 -25.49 49.84 0.34
N HIS A 47 -25.05 48.92 -0.52
CA HIS A 47 -23.70 48.38 -0.55
C HIS A 47 -22.68 49.38 -1.11
N ALA A 48 -21.49 49.41 -0.52
CA ALA A 48 -20.32 49.97 -1.17
C ALA A 48 -19.84 49.03 -2.30
N LEU A 49 -19.59 49.58 -3.49
CA LEU A 49 -18.87 48.92 -4.57
C LEU A 49 -17.41 49.38 -4.60
N THR A 50 -16.54 48.51 -5.12
CA THR A 50 -15.07 48.55 -4.98
C THR A 50 -14.39 49.12 -6.27
N PRO A 51 -13.06 49.01 -6.52
CA PRO A 51 -12.21 50.18 -6.29
C PRO A 51 -11.17 50.44 -7.42
N GLU A 52 -11.46 51.24 -8.45
CA GLU A 52 -10.48 51.39 -9.56
C GLU A 52 -10.57 52.68 -10.42
N GLN A 53 -10.50 53.89 -9.83
CA GLN A 53 -10.32 55.15 -10.60
C GLN A 53 -9.42 56.22 -9.91
N CYS A 54 -8.30 55.82 -9.30
CA CYS A 54 -7.30 56.77 -8.77
C CYS A 54 -5.87 56.38 -9.21
N ASN A 55 -5.22 57.22 -10.02
CA ASN A 55 -3.81 57.05 -10.41
C ASN A 55 -2.98 58.29 -10.01
N TYR A 56 -2.07 58.07 -9.06
CA TYR A 56 -0.87 58.85 -8.71
C TYR A 56 -0.99 60.30 -8.17
N PHE A 57 0.11 60.73 -7.53
CA PHE A 57 0.20 61.82 -6.56
C PHE A 57 0.64 63.21 -7.09
N ASP A 58 0.21 64.20 -6.30
CA ASP A 58 0.69 65.58 -6.05
C ASP A 58 1.95 66.14 -6.76
N VAL A 59 1.80 67.36 -7.31
CA VAL A 59 2.57 68.54 -6.85
C VAL A 59 1.78 69.85 -7.11
N ASN A 60 1.31 70.48 -6.04
CA ASN A 60 0.72 71.83 -5.91
C ASN A 60 -0.79 71.99 -6.22
N GLY A 61 -1.58 72.23 -5.16
CA GLY A 61 -2.69 73.20 -5.21
C GLY A 61 -4.12 72.66 -5.35
N THR A 62 -4.80 72.58 -4.20
CA THR A 62 -6.26 72.80 -3.99
C THR A 62 -6.99 73.50 -5.15
N VAL A 63 -8.08 73.00 -5.75
CA VAL A 63 -9.17 72.09 -5.30
C VAL A 63 -9.66 71.21 -6.46
N GLN A 64 -10.12 69.97 -6.20
CA GLN A 64 -10.76 69.09 -7.19
C GLN A 64 -12.29 69.29 -7.30
N ILE A 65 -12.83 69.06 -8.51
CA ILE A 65 -14.27 69.01 -8.81
C ILE A 65 -14.67 67.56 -9.11
N CYS A 66 -15.66 67.02 -8.40
CA CYS A 66 -16.28 65.74 -8.73
C CYS A 66 -17.65 65.96 -9.38
N HIS A 67 -17.86 65.42 -10.59
CA HIS A 67 -19.19 65.36 -11.20
C HIS A 67 -19.92 64.07 -10.83
N LYS A 68 -21.11 64.18 -10.22
CA LYS A 68 -22.08 63.08 -10.12
C LYS A 68 -23.18 63.32 -11.16
N THR A 69 -23.19 62.54 -12.24
CA THR A 69 -24.29 62.56 -13.21
C THR A 69 -25.51 61.83 -12.64
N GLY A 70 -26.49 62.56 -12.12
CA GLY A 70 -27.74 61.94 -11.66
C GLY A 70 -28.69 62.87 -10.91
N SER A 71 -29.68 63.41 -11.62
CA SER A 71 -30.84 64.17 -11.11
C SER A 71 -30.57 65.57 -10.53
N ALA A 72 -31.62 66.40 -10.53
CA ALA A 72 -31.53 67.84 -10.47
C ALA A 72 -31.87 68.45 -9.11
N THR A 73 -30.93 69.22 -8.56
CA THR A 73 -31.19 70.34 -7.63
C THR A 73 -30.08 71.39 -7.79
N LYS A 74 -30.37 72.64 -7.41
CA LYS A 74 -29.61 73.84 -7.83
C LYS A 74 -28.20 73.89 -7.19
N PRO A 75 -27.18 74.44 -7.90
CA PRO A 75 -25.88 74.69 -7.30
C PRO A 75 -26.00 75.74 -6.18
N TYR A 76 -25.47 75.43 -5.01
CA TYR A 76 -25.28 76.37 -3.92
C TYR A 76 -23.79 76.73 -3.83
N THR A 77 -23.48 78.03 -3.81
CA THR A 77 -22.13 78.52 -3.56
C THR A 77 -21.99 78.83 -2.08
N ILE A 78 -21.10 78.12 -1.38
CA ILE A 78 -20.71 78.52 -0.02
C ILE A 78 -19.79 79.72 -0.14
N ILE A 79 -20.35 80.92 0.00
CA ILE A 79 -19.56 82.13 0.23
C ILE A 79 -19.19 82.13 1.71
N ARG A 80 -17.91 81.95 2.05
CA ARG A 80 -17.42 82.36 3.37
C ARG A 80 -17.44 83.88 3.41
N VAL A 81 -18.46 84.44 4.06
CA VAL A 81 -18.43 85.81 4.54
C VAL A 81 -17.59 85.81 5.82
N SER A 82 -16.28 85.97 5.68
CA SER A 82 -15.44 86.42 6.79
C SER A 82 -15.50 87.95 6.84
N ASP A 83 -16.49 88.44 7.56
CA ASP A 83 -16.43 89.63 8.42
C ASP A 83 -17.85 89.94 8.86
N GLN A 84 -18.11 90.00 10.17
CA GLN A 84 -19.01 91.02 10.69
C GLN A 84 -18.76 91.32 12.17
N ALA A 85 -18.77 92.60 12.50
CA ALA A 85 -18.83 93.07 13.88
C ALA A 85 -20.17 92.68 14.53
N CYS A 86 -20.10 92.32 15.82
CA CYS A 86 -21.20 92.22 16.79
C CYS A 86 -22.44 91.39 16.39
N ILE A 87 -22.63 90.26 17.08
CA ILE A 87 -23.78 90.03 17.97
C ILE A 87 -23.36 88.99 19.03
N ASN A 88 -23.49 89.36 20.31
CA ASN A 88 -23.56 88.41 21.42
C ASN A 88 -25.03 88.31 21.84
N ALA A 89 -25.62 87.11 21.83
CA ALA A 89 -26.57 86.63 22.85
C ALA A 89 -27.15 85.25 22.49
N HIS A 90 -26.91 84.29 23.39
CA HIS A 90 -27.67 83.06 23.66
C HIS A 90 -28.26 82.22 22.51
N SER A 91 -27.59 81.07 22.33
CA SER A 91 -28.21 79.82 21.90
C SER A 91 -29.28 79.34 22.90
N SER A 92 -30.55 79.59 22.59
CA SER A 92 -31.67 78.81 23.14
C SER A 92 -32.85 78.75 22.17
N HIS A 93 -32.63 78.22 20.96
CA HIS A 93 -33.58 77.37 20.24
C HIS A 93 -32.90 76.82 18.98
N ALA A 94 -32.99 75.51 18.77
CA ALA A 94 -32.61 74.90 17.50
C ALA A 94 -33.69 75.18 16.45
N GLN A 95 -33.26 75.30 15.19
CA GLN A 95 -34.10 75.39 13.98
C GLN A 95 -35.04 76.60 13.90
N ASP A 96 -34.62 77.63 13.16
CA ASP A 96 -35.53 78.31 12.24
C ASP A 96 -34.78 78.96 11.07
N TYR A 97 -35.36 78.86 9.87
CA TYR A 97 -34.80 79.42 8.63
C TYR A 97 -35.32 80.85 8.41
N VAL A 98 -34.44 81.82 8.21
CA VAL A 98 -34.84 83.17 7.73
C VAL A 98 -34.54 83.31 6.24
N THR A 99 -35.60 83.30 5.43
CA THR A 99 -35.57 83.63 4.02
C THR A 99 -35.94 85.11 3.80
N SER A 100 -35.21 85.78 2.90
CA SER A 100 -35.49 87.14 2.39
C SER A 100 -35.22 88.34 3.32
N LEU A 101 -34.44 89.29 2.81
CA LEU A 101 -34.36 90.66 3.32
C LEU A 101 -35.45 91.53 2.67
N ASP A 102 -36.54 91.79 3.39
CA ASP A 102 -37.57 92.78 3.01
C ASP A 102 -37.53 93.97 4.00
N PRO A 103 -37.30 95.21 3.53
CA PRO A 103 -37.29 96.41 4.39
C PRO A 103 -38.64 96.81 5.02
N SER A 104 -39.72 96.04 4.81
CA SER A 104 -41.08 96.35 5.29
C SER A 104 -41.63 95.42 6.39
N SER A 105 -40.80 94.52 6.93
CA SER A 105 -41.18 93.59 8.01
C SER A 105 -41.42 94.28 9.36
N SER A 106 -42.48 93.87 10.08
CA SER A 106 -42.82 94.35 11.42
C SER A 106 -41.91 93.82 12.56
N LEU A 107 -40.82 93.13 12.22
CA LEU A 107 -39.74 92.76 13.15
C LEU A 107 -38.52 93.68 13.03
N TYR A 108 -38.58 94.71 12.18
CA TYR A 108 -37.59 95.79 12.20
C TYR A 108 -37.88 96.75 13.36
N ASP A 109 -37.20 96.55 14.49
CA ASP A 109 -37.27 97.45 15.65
C ASP A 109 -36.22 98.58 15.52
N PRO A 110 -36.65 99.84 15.33
CA PRO A 110 -35.73 100.99 15.27
C PRO A 110 -35.18 101.42 16.64
N THR A 111 -35.42 100.66 17.72
CA THR A 111 -35.03 101.00 19.11
C THR A 111 -33.93 100.13 19.72
N CYS A 112 -33.20 99.32 18.94
CA CYS A 112 -31.92 98.71 19.36
C CYS A 112 -30.77 99.75 19.48
N GLY A 113 -31.00 100.82 20.23
CA GLY A 113 -30.04 101.87 20.58
C GLY A 113 -29.78 101.91 22.07
N GLY A 114 -28.88 101.04 22.56
CA GLY A 114 -28.44 100.95 23.95
C GLY A 114 -29.42 100.22 24.88
N GLN A 115 -28.99 99.44 25.88
CA GLN A 115 -27.65 99.33 26.46
C GLN A 115 -27.18 97.87 26.43
N GLY A 116 -26.24 97.54 25.55
CA GLY A 116 -25.46 96.30 25.67
C GLY A 116 -24.44 96.46 26.79
N CYS A 117 -24.11 95.36 27.48
CA CYS A 117 -23.02 95.34 28.45
C CYS A 117 -21.71 95.80 27.79
N LEU A 118 -20.82 96.39 28.59
CA LEU A 118 -19.57 96.96 28.09
C LEU A 118 -18.61 95.83 27.72
N ALA A 119 -18.27 95.75 26.43
CA ALA A 119 -17.34 94.79 25.87
C ALA A 119 -15.89 95.04 26.33
N VAL A 120 -15.00 94.08 26.08
CA VAL A 120 -13.58 94.18 26.46
C VAL A 120 -12.92 95.46 25.90
N ASN A 121 -12.15 96.14 26.76
CA ASN A 121 -11.53 97.44 26.57
C ASN A 121 -12.49 98.65 26.45
N ALA A 122 -13.82 98.49 26.60
CA ALA A 122 -14.73 99.63 26.65
C ALA A 122 -14.56 100.42 27.98
N PRO A 123 -14.70 101.77 27.98
CA PRO A 123 -14.63 102.55 29.22
C PRO A 123 -15.77 102.20 30.17
N CYS A 124 -15.49 102.03 31.46
CA CYS A 124 -16.51 101.68 32.44
C CYS A 124 -17.55 102.79 32.62
N ASP A 125 -18.82 102.43 32.58
CA ASP A 125 -19.96 103.30 32.87
C ASP A 125 -20.68 102.79 34.12
N PRO A 126 -20.90 103.60 35.17
CA PRO A 126 -21.62 103.16 36.37
C PRO A 126 -23.11 102.83 36.13
N THR A 127 -23.64 103.09 34.93
CA THR A 127 -25.01 102.75 34.51
C THR A 127 -25.10 101.52 33.60
N VAL A 128 -23.97 101.01 33.10
CA VAL A 128 -23.91 99.83 32.21
C VAL A 128 -22.79 98.90 32.69
N PRO A 129 -23.09 97.70 33.21
CA PRO A 129 -22.04 96.79 33.67
C PRO A 129 -21.17 96.29 32.51
N CYS A 130 -19.94 95.89 32.81
CA CYS A 130 -19.16 95.04 31.91
C CYS A 130 -19.91 93.73 31.64
N CYS A 131 -19.70 93.11 30.49
CA CYS A 131 -20.30 91.80 30.21
C CYS A 131 -19.81 90.73 31.20
N ASP A 132 -20.58 89.67 31.39
CA ASP A 132 -20.14 88.51 32.19
C ASP A 132 -18.79 87.97 31.67
N GLY A 133 -17.92 87.54 32.58
CA GLY A 133 -16.50 87.25 32.29
C GLY A 133 -15.60 88.49 32.19
N LEU A 134 -16.11 89.72 32.33
CA LEU A 134 -15.32 90.95 32.35
C LEU A 134 -15.49 91.71 33.67
N THR A 135 -14.45 92.44 34.09
CA THR A 135 -14.44 93.27 35.29
C THR A 135 -14.00 94.71 34.98
N CYS A 136 -14.51 95.70 35.70
CA CYS A 136 -14.06 97.08 35.54
C CYS A 136 -12.73 97.30 36.28
N GLN A 137 -11.64 97.44 35.54
CA GLN A 137 -10.32 97.75 36.10
C GLN A 137 -9.73 99.00 35.44
N SER A 138 -9.24 99.93 36.28
CA SER A 138 -8.62 101.19 35.84
C SER A 138 -9.50 102.07 34.92
N GLY A 139 -10.83 101.92 34.99
CA GLY A 139 -11.78 102.67 34.17
C GLY A 139 -12.08 102.05 32.79
N THR A 140 -11.65 100.82 32.53
CA THR A 140 -12.01 100.03 31.35
C THR A 140 -12.46 98.62 31.74
N CYS A 141 -13.39 98.03 31.00
CA CYS A 141 -13.77 96.63 31.17
C CYS A 141 -12.64 95.73 30.66
N THR A 142 -11.94 95.07 31.58
CA THR A 142 -10.88 94.11 31.29
C THR A 142 -11.38 92.69 31.48
N ASP A 143 -10.82 91.79 30.69
CA ASP A 143 -11.09 90.37 30.76
C ASP A 143 -10.75 89.77 32.14
N ILE A 144 -11.64 88.94 32.69
CA ILE A 144 -11.32 88.07 33.82
C ILE A 144 -10.66 86.83 33.22
N ASN A 145 -9.39 86.58 33.55
CA ASN A 145 -8.72 85.39 33.05
C ASN A 145 -8.97 84.22 34.00
N GLU A 146 -10.03 83.44 33.77
CA GLU A 146 -10.41 82.35 34.70
C GLU A 146 -9.31 81.30 34.85
N CYS A 147 -8.61 80.97 33.76
CA CYS A 147 -7.47 80.03 33.78
C CYS A 147 -6.30 80.52 34.65
N ALA A 148 -6.04 81.83 34.69
CA ALA A 148 -4.98 82.42 35.51
C ALA A 148 -5.39 82.59 36.98
N LEU A 149 -6.70 82.59 37.27
CA LEU A 149 -7.26 82.64 38.61
C LEU A 149 -7.55 81.25 39.19
N GLY A 150 -7.55 80.19 38.35
CA GLY A 150 -7.93 78.83 38.74
C GLY A 150 -9.42 78.73 39.11
N THR A 151 -10.26 79.51 38.44
CA THR A 151 -11.72 79.55 38.64
C THR A 151 -12.50 78.93 37.47
N ASP A 152 -11.79 78.36 36.51
CA ASP A 152 -12.36 77.54 35.46
C ASP A 152 -12.90 76.20 36.00
N ASN A 153 -13.60 75.45 35.14
CA ASN A 153 -14.12 74.12 35.46
C ASN A 153 -13.53 73.04 34.53
N CYS A 154 -12.34 73.26 33.98
CA CYS A 154 -11.69 72.25 33.15
C CYS A 154 -11.29 71.03 33.97
N ASP A 155 -11.21 69.87 33.32
CA ASP A 155 -10.65 68.66 33.92
C ASP A 155 -9.17 68.90 34.30
N ALA A 156 -8.67 68.22 35.33
CA ALA A 156 -7.25 68.28 35.68
C ALA A 156 -6.33 67.80 34.54
N ASN A 157 -6.86 66.95 33.65
CA ASN A 157 -6.21 66.50 32.43
C ASN A 157 -6.63 67.31 31.18
N ALA A 158 -7.06 68.57 31.34
CA ALA A 158 -7.38 69.49 30.25
C ALA A 158 -6.58 70.79 30.32
N ALA A 159 -6.33 71.40 29.17
CA ALA A 159 -5.76 72.73 29.04
C ALA A 159 -6.86 73.79 29.00
N CYS A 160 -6.90 74.66 30.02
CA CYS A 160 -7.73 75.87 30.01
C CYS A 160 -7.10 76.92 29.09
N THR A 161 -7.84 77.34 28.05
CA THR A 161 -7.48 78.47 27.19
C THR A 161 -8.46 79.62 27.43
N ASN A 162 -7.92 80.75 27.89
CA ASN A 162 -8.72 81.93 28.19
C ASN A 162 -9.13 82.70 26.93
N THR A 163 -10.36 83.19 26.88
CA THR A 163 -10.93 83.98 25.78
C THR A 163 -11.64 85.21 26.32
N ALA A 164 -11.94 86.21 25.49
CA ALA A 164 -12.53 87.45 26.00
C ALA A 164 -13.97 87.23 26.52
N GLY A 165 -14.15 87.20 27.85
CA GLY A 165 -15.41 86.97 28.55
C GLY A 165 -15.80 85.50 28.78
N SER A 166 -14.88 84.55 28.59
CA SER A 166 -15.10 83.10 28.84
C SER A 166 -13.78 82.34 28.74
N PHE A 167 -13.74 81.07 29.11
CA PHE A 167 -12.64 80.15 28.76
C PHE A 167 -13.15 78.97 27.92
N THR A 168 -12.22 78.22 27.34
CA THR A 168 -12.46 76.93 26.66
C THR A 168 -11.50 75.87 27.19
N CYS A 169 -12.02 74.68 27.50
CA CYS A 169 -11.24 73.53 27.90
C CYS A 169 -11.00 72.59 26.71
N ALA A 170 -9.82 71.97 26.64
CA ALA A 170 -9.56 70.86 25.73
C ALA A 170 -8.74 69.80 26.45
N CYS A 171 -9.11 68.51 26.35
CA CYS A 171 -8.33 67.43 26.97
C CYS A 171 -6.89 67.45 26.46
N ASN A 172 -5.94 67.18 27.36
CA ASN A 172 -4.54 67.00 27.04
C ASN A 172 -4.34 65.78 26.13
N ALA A 173 -3.25 65.74 25.38
CA ALA A 173 -2.92 64.56 24.57
C ALA A 173 -2.84 63.29 25.44
N GLY A 174 -3.33 62.16 24.91
CA GLY A 174 -3.54 60.92 25.66
C GLY A 174 -4.91 60.82 26.39
N TYR A 175 -5.70 61.89 26.38
CA TYR A 175 -7.03 61.90 27.01
C TYR A 175 -8.12 62.30 25.99
N SER A 176 -9.33 61.78 26.20
CA SER A 176 -10.51 62.04 25.38
C SER A 176 -11.70 62.49 26.23
N GLY A 177 -12.56 63.35 25.68
CA GLY A 177 -13.67 63.96 26.42
C GLY A 177 -14.05 65.33 25.89
N ASP A 178 -14.82 66.09 26.69
CA ASP A 178 -15.32 67.43 26.36
C ASP A 178 -14.46 68.58 26.94
N GLY A 179 -13.36 68.23 27.61
CA GLY A 179 -12.46 69.18 28.30
C GLY A 179 -12.89 69.52 29.73
N VAL A 180 -14.15 69.26 30.11
CA VAL A 180 -14.67 69.39 31.49
C VAL A 180 -14.64 68.02 32.19
N THR A 181 -14.76 66.93 31.44
CA THR A 181 -14.43 65.57 31.85
C THR A 181 -13.49 64.95 30.80
N CYS A 182 -12.34 64.46 31.23
CA CYS A 182 -11.35 63.83 30.37
C CYS A 182 -10.97 62.43 30.89
N THR A 183 -11.23 61.40 30.07
CA THR A 183 -10.85 60.02 30.35
C THR A 183 -9.61 59.62 29.56
N ASP A 184 -8.76 58.85 30.21
CA ASP A 184 -7.58 58.20 29.62
C ASP A 184 -7.95 57.42 28.35
N VAL A 185 -7.12 57.51 27.31
CA VAL A 185 -7.27 56.70 26.09
C VAL A 185 -6.38 55.47 26.22
N ASP A 186 -6.98 54.31 26.48
CA ASP A 186 -6.22 53.05 26.52
C ASP A 186 -5.82 52.62 25.10
N GLU A 187 -4.62 53.01 24.67
CA GLU A 187 -4.17 52.73 23.29
C GLU A 187 -3.98 51.23 23.03
N CYS A 188 -3.65 50.45 24.06
CA CYS A 188 -3.51 48.99 23.98
C CYS A 188 -4.87 48.30 23.73
N ALA A 189 -5.92 48.73 24.44
CA ALA A 189 -7.28 48.22 24.26
C ALA A 189 -7.94 48.72 22.96
N ALA A 190 -7.55 49.91 22.49
CA ALA A 190 -7.99 50.46 21.22
C ALA A 190 -7.25 49.86 20.00
N GLY A 191 -6.09 49.21 20.21
CA GLY A 191 -5.21 48.72 19.13
C GLY A 191 -4.60 49.86 18.32
N THR A 192 -4.35 51.00 18.97
CA THR A 192 -3.74 52.20 18.38
C THR A 192 -2.32 52.46 18.89
N ASP A 193 -1.80 51.55 19.72
CA ASP A 193 -0.40 51.54 20.12
C ASP A 193 0.54 51.25 18.93
N ASN A 194 1.84 51.39 19.15
CA ASN A 194 2.88 51.09 18.17
C ASN A 194 3.88 50.03 18.66
N CYS A 195 3.45 49.14 19.56
CA CYS A 195 4.32 48.08 20.05
C CYS A 195 4.63 47.06 18.95
N ASP A 196 5.78 46.40 19.04
CA ASP A 196 6.14 45.27 18.17
C ASP A 196 5.14 44.12 18.38
N ALA A 197 4.91 43.30 17.34
CA ALA A 197 4.09 42.10 17.48
C ALA A 197 4.66 41.09 18.51
N ASN A 198 5.96 41.18 18.81
CA ASN A 198 6.66 40.42 19.84
C ASN A 198 6.85 41.21 21.14
N ALA A 199 6.02 42.22 21.40
CA ALA A 199 5.99 42.99 22.64
C ALA A 199 4.62 42.93 23.34
N ALA A 200 4.64 43.18 24.64
CA ALA A 200 3.45 43.43 25.45
C ALA A 200 3.22 44.95 25.58
N CYS A 201 2.03 45.41 25.18
CA CYS A 201 1.56 46.77 25.45
C CYS A 201 1.01 46.86 26.89
N THR A 202 1.35 47.93 27.61
CA THR A 202 0.80 48.26 28.93
C THR A 202 0.39 49.72 28.97
N ASN A 203 -0.92 49.96 29.10
CA ASN A 203 -1.49 51.31 29.19
C ASN A 203 -1.07 52.04 30.48
N THR A 204 -0.91 53.36 30.41
CA THR A 204 -0.56 54.26 31.50
C THR A 204 -1.36 55.57 31.39
N ALA A 205 -1.46 56.36 32.46
CA ALA A 205 -2.28 57.58 32.41
C ALA A 205 -1.72 58.62 31.42
N GLY A 206 -2.37 58.77 30.26
CA GLY A 206 -2.05 59.67 29.17
C GLY A 206 -1.08 59.13 28.10
N SER A 207 -0.73 57.84 28.14
CA SER A 207 0.14 57.18 27.14
C SER A 207 0.26 55.67 27.40
N PHE A 208 0.99 54.92 26.57
CA PHE A 208 1.28 53.51 26.79
C PHE A 208 2.78 53.23 26.86
N THR A 209 3.15 52.03 27.31
CA THR A 209 4.52 51.53 27.26
C THR A 209 4.57 50.14 26.64
N CYS A 210 5.64 49.85 25.89
CA CYS A 210 5.88 48.57 25.25
C CYS A 210 7.07 47.87 25.90
N ALA A 211 7.02 46.55 26.05
CA ALA A 211 8.16 45.73 26.48
C ALA A 211 8.24 44.44 25.65
N CYS A 212 9.42 44.12 25.11
CA CYS A 212 9.61 42.88 24.36
C CYS A 212 9.28 41.64 25.21
N ASN A 213 8.65 40.65 24.59
CA ASN A 213 8.36 39.36 25.19
C ASN A 213 9.66 38.60 25.52
N ALA A 214 9.59 37.61 26.40
CA ALA A 214 10.72 36.75 26.71
C ALA A 214 11.25 36.06 25.43
N GLY A 215 12.58 35.95 25.30
CA GLY A 215 13.25 35.52 24.06
C GLY A 215 13.49 36.63 23.04
N TYR A 216 13.01 37.85 23.28
CA TYR A 216 13.22 39.01 22.40
C TYR A 216 13.92 40.16 23.15
N SER A 217 14.65 40.98 22.41
CA SER A 217 15.36 42.16 22.91
C SER A 217 15.12 43.38 22.02
N GLY A 218 15.07 44.57 22.62
CA GLY A 218 14.71 45.80 21.92
C GLY A 218 14.13 46.84 22.87
N ASP A 219 13.42 47.83 22.30
CA ASP A 219 12.77 48.92 23.04
C ASP A 219 11.25 48.73 23.21
N GLY A 220 10.71 47.60 22.76
CA GLY A 220 9.28 47.29 22.79
C GLY A 220 8.50 47.78 21.56
N VAL A 221 9.01 48.78 20.84
CA VAL A 221 8.47 49.25 19.55
C VAL A 221 9.15 48.52 18.38
N THR A 222 10.39 48.07 18.59
CA THR A 222 11.07 47.09 17.73
C THR A 222 11.68 46.03 18.62
N CYS A 223 11.33 44.76 18.38
CA CYS A 223 11.82 43.61 19.12
C CYS A 223 12.46 42.59 18.19
N THR A 224 13.75 42.31 18.42
CA THR A 224 14.52 41.32 17.69
C THR A 224 14.75 40.07 18.55
N ASP A 225 14.58 38.92 17.92
CA ASP A 225 14.88 37.60 18.47
C ASP A 225 16.28 37.53 19.12
N VAL A 226 16.39 36.87 20.26
CA VAL A 226 17.67 36.66 20.96
C VAL A 226 18.19 35.28 20.61
N ASP A 227 19.19 35.21 19.73
CA ASP A 227 19.84 33.94 19.40
C ASP A 227 20.70 33.44 20.59
N GLU A 228 20.12 32.59 21.45
CA GLU A 228 20.83 32.08 22.63
C GLU A 228 21.96 31.10 22.27
N CYS A 229 21.94 30.52 21.07
CA CYS A 229 23.02 29.68 20.54
C CYS A 229 24.24 30.55 20.19
N ALA A 230 24.03 31.66 19.47
CA ALA A 230 25.08 32.61 19.11
C ALA A 230 25.59 33.43 20.32
N ALA A 231 24.71 33.71 21.29
CA ALA A 231 25.08 34.35 22.55
C ALA A 231 25.82 33.41 23.52
N GLY A 232 25.78 32.09 23.29
CA GLY A 232 26.37 31.09 24.18
C GLY A 232 25.67 30.97 25.54
N THR A 233 24.39 31.34 25.59
CA THR A 233 23.54 31.29 26.80
C THR A 233 22.59 30.09 26.83
N ALA A 234 22.43 29.39 25.71
CA ALA A 234 21.72 28.12 25.64
C ALA A 234 22.36 27.04 26.54
N ASN A 235 21.54 26.25 27.23
CA ASN A 235 21.99 25.23 28.19
C ASN A 235 22.13 23.82 27.57
N CYS A 236 22.52 23.73 26.30
CA CYS A 236 22.73 22.45 25.63
C CYS A 236 23.97 21.72 26.16
N ASP A 237 23.95 20.39 26.10
CA ASP A 237 25.12 19.55 26.38
C ASP A 237 26.25 19.84 25.37
N ALA A 238 27.50 19.57 25.75
CA ALA A 238 28.64 19.68 24.83
C ALA A 238 28.56 18.69 23.65
N ASN A 239 27.82 17.58 23.82
CA ASN A 239 27.49 16.61 22.79
C ASN A 239 26.09 16.84 22.19
N ALA A 240 25.57 18.08 22.24
CA ALA A 240 24.33 18.47 21.59
C ALA A 240 24.53 19.62 20.60
N THR A 241 23.69 19.64 19.56
CA THR A 241 23.58 20.76 18.62
C THR A 241 22.49 21.72 19.09
N CYS A 242 22.87 22.99 19.27
CA CYS A 242 21.94 24.09 19.56
C CYS A 242 21.33 24.63 18.25
N THR A 243 20.01 24.75 18.19
CA THR A 243 19.29 25.41 17.08
C THR A 243 18.39 26.51 17.63
N ASN A 244 18.64 27.75 17.20
CA ASN A 244 17.83 28.90 17.57
C ASN A 244 16.44 28.86 16.90
N THR A 245 15.42 29.35 17.59
CA THR A 245 14.03 29.46 17.13
C THR A 245 13.45 30.81 17.59
N ALA A 246 12.37 31.27 16.97
CA ALA A 246 11.82 32.58 17.32
C ALA A 246 11.31 32.62 18.78
N GLY A 247 12.04 33.31 19.66
CA GLY A 247 11.77 33.47 21.09
C GLY A 247 12.30 32.36 22.01
N SER A 248 13.13 31.43 21.52
CA SER A 248 13.70 30.32 22.31
C SER A 248 14.77 29.56 21.51
N PHE A 249 15.54 28.68 22.14
CA PHE A 249 16.38 27.69 21.45
C PHE A 249 15.87 26.26 21.66
N THR A 250 16.46 25.32 20.90
CA THR A 250 16.31 23.87 21.07
C THR A 250 17.68 23.20 21.09
N CYS A 251 17.80 22.10 21.85
CA CYS A 251 18.99 21.27 21.92
C CYS A 251 18.66 19.85 21.46
N ALA A 252 19.50 19.25 20.62
CA ALA A 252 19.37 17.84 20.25
C ALA A 252 20.73 17.14 20.41
N CYS A 253 20.76 15.98 21.06
CA CYS A 253 22.01 15.20 21.16
C CYS A 253 22.54 14.86 19.76
N ASN A 254 23.86 14.92 19.61
CA ASN A 254 24.54 14.53 18.39
C ASN A 254 24.41 13.00 18.18
N ALA A 255 24.61 12.54 16.95
CA ALA A 255 24.62 11.11 16.63
C ALA A 255 25.66 10.35 17.50
N GLY A 256 25.36 9.10 17.87
CA GLY A 256 26.07 8.35 18.92
C GLY A 256 25.72 8.72 20.37
N TYR A 257 24.82 9.68 20.61
CA TYR A 257 24.41 10.09 21.97
C TYR A 257 22.88 10.08 22.14
N SER A 258 22.44 9.75 23.36
CA SER A 258 21.04 9.73 23.78
C SER A 258 20.81 10.65 24.99
N GLY A 259 19.63 11.26 25.08
CA GLY A 259 19.30 12.20 26.16
C GLY A 259 18.26 13.24 25.76
N ASP A 260 18.18 14.32 26.53
CA ASP A 260 17.22 15.42 26.33
C ASP A 260 17.82 16.66 25.65
N GLY A 261 19.07 16.57 25.19
CA GLY A 261 19.82 17.66 24.57
C GLY A 261 20.47 18.64 25.57
N ALA A 262 20.01 18.68 26.82
CA ALA A 262 20.67 19.39 27.92
C ALA A 262 21.63 18.46 28.71
N THR A 263 21.35 17.16 28.69
CA THR A 263 22.23 16.07 29.11
C THR A 263 22.26 15.02 28.00
N CYS A 264 23.46 14.64 27.53
CA CYS A 264 23.64 13.62 26.50
C CYS A 264 24.66 12.56 26.95
N THR A 265 24.22 11.30 27.01
CA THR A 265 25.06 10.13 27.31
C THR A 265 25.33 9.34 26.04
N GLU A 266 26.56 8.89 25.88
CA GLU A 266 26.98 8.08 24.73
C GLU A 266 26.27 6.70 24.74
N ILE A 267 26.06 6.14 23.55
CA ILE A 267 25.29 4.91 23.33
C ILE A 267 26.29 3.76 23.15
N ASP A 268 26.34 2.82 24.11
CA ASP A 268 27.07 1.56 23.96
C ASP A 268 26.39 0.71 22.88
N GLU A 269 26.98 0.71 21.69
CA GLU A 269 26.44 0.01 20.51
C GLU A 269 26.86 -1.46 20.49
N CYS A 270 27.76 -1.86 21.40
CA CYS A 270 28.13 -3.25 21.65
C CYS A 270 27.17 -3.97 22.62
N ALA A 271 26.39 -3.24 23.44
CA ALA A 271 25.41 -3.79 24.38
C ALA A 271 24.42 -4.83 23.80
N PRO A 272 23.88 -4.71 22.57
CA PRO A 272 23.03 -5.75 21.96
C PRO A 272 23.81 -7.00 21.49
N ASN A 273 25.13 -7.03 21.59
CA ASN A 273 26.05 -8.07 21.06
C ASN A 273 25.93 -8.22 19.53
N PRO A 274 26.25 -7.17 18.73
CA PRO A 274 26.08 -7.21 17.29
C PRO A 274 27.08 -8.11 16.56
N CYS A 275 28.24 -8.38 17.15
CA CYS A 275 29.27 -9.25 16.56
C CYS A 275 28.92 -10.73 16.75
N GLN A 276 28.75 -11.43 15.62
CA GLN A 276 28.41 -12.83 15.55
C GLN A 276 29.66 -13.72 15.64
N ASN A 277 29.46 -15.05 15.70
CA ASN A 277 30.52 -16.07 15.61
C ASN A 277 31.71 -15.88 16.58
N GLY A 278 31.49 -15.25 17.74
CA GLY A 278 32.52 -14.98 18.74
C GLY A 278 33.44 -13.79 18.43
N GLY A 279 33.10 -12.95 17.46
CA GLY A 279 33.79 -11.69 17.19
C GLY A 279 33.79 -10.74 18.39
N THR A 280 34.89 -10.00 18.58
CA THR A 280 35.04 -9.07 19.69
C THR A 280 34.53 -7.68 19.29
N CYS A 281 33.48 -7.21 19.96
CA CYS A 281 32.94 -5.88 19.72
C CYS A 281 33.81 -4.80 20.39
N THR A 282 34.19 -3.77 19.63
CA THR A 282 34.78 -2.53 20.14
C THR A 282 33.84 -1.38 19.85
N ASP A 283 33.43 -0.72 20.93
CA ASP A 283 32.47 0.38 20.98
C ASP A 283 33.08 1.72 20.51
N GLY A 284 32.24 2.68 20.15
CA GLY A 284 32.66 4.02 19.75
C GLY A 284 31.51 4.92 19.29
N ILE A 285 31.81 6.22 19.14
CA ILE A 285 30.77 7.21 18.84
C ILE A 285 30.10 6.93 17.48
N ASP A 286 28.79 6.64 17.51
CA ASP A 286 27.89 6.41 16.37
C ASP A 286 28.34 5.24 15.45
N ARG A 287 29.20 4.35 15.96
CA ARG A 287 29.65 3.12 15.32
C ARG A 287 30.36 2.21 16.33
N TYR A 288 30.14 0.91 16.17
CA TYR A 288 31.03 -0.14 16.68
C TYR A 288 31.90 -0.71 15.56
N THR A 289 32.92 -1.49 15.95
CA THR A 289 33.72 -2.32 15.04
C THR A 289 33.88 -3.72 15.62
N CYS A 290 33.58 -4.75 14.82
CA CYS A 290 33.82 -6.14 15.19
C CYS A 290 35.24 -6.57 14.77
N GLU A 291 36.04 -7.06 15.70
CA GLU A 291 37.26 -7.83 15.42
C GLU A 291 36.88 -9.31 15.29
N CYS A 292 36.85 -9.82 14.08
CA CYS A 292 36.48 -11.20 13.80
C CYS A 292 37.57 -12.19 14.21
N LEU A 293 37.16 -13.37 14.65
CA LEU A 293 38.07 -14.51 14.79
C LEU A 293 38.63 -14.89 13.40
N PRO A 294 39.80 -15.56 13.32
CA PRO A 294 40.31 -16.08 12.05
C PRO A 294 39.23 -16.86 11.29
N THR A 295 39.26 -16.74 9.95
CA THR A 295 38.32 -17.29 8.95
C THR A 295 36.92 -16.65 8.87
N TYR A 296 36.53 -15.74 9.77
CA TYR A 296 35.29 -14.95 9.63
C TYR A 296 35.54 -13.55 9.07
N GLU A 297 34.64 -13.09 8.20
CA GLU A 297 34.63 -11.75 7.59
C GLU A 297 33.23 -11.11 7.65
N GLY A 298 33.09 -9.92 7.08
CA GLY A 298 31.88 -9.10 7.17
C GLY A 298 31.93 -8.08 8.32
N THR A 299 30.95 -7.17 8.34
CA THR A 299 30.91 -6.07 9.33
C THR A 299 30.48 -6.51 10.72
N HIS A 300 29.81 -7.67 10.81
CA HIS A 300 29.30 -8.29 12.02
C HIS A 300 29.95 -9.66 12.28
N CYS A 301 30.99 -10.04 11.51
CA CYS A 301 31.54 -11.40 11.48
C CYS A 301 30.50 -12.46 11.08
N GLU A 302 29.52 -12.06 10.27
CA GLU A 302 28.39 -12.86 9.81
C GLU A 302 28.75 -13.80 8.64
N ALA A 303 29.82 -13.47 7.90
CA ALA A 303 30.26 -14.21 6.72
C ALA A 303 31.48 -15.10 7.02
N CYS A 304 31.60 -16.20 6.29
CA CYS A 304 32.79 -17.04 6.25
C CYS A 304 33.18 -17.23 4.78
N GLU A 305 34.12 -16.42 4.27
CA GLU A 305 34.72 -16.61 2.95
C GLU A 305 35.79 -17.72 3.03
N GLY A 306 35.33 -18.94 3.33
CA GLY A 306 36.15 -20.13 3.22
C GLY A 306 36.53 -20.36 1.76
N SER A 307 37.82 -20.39 1.46
CA SER A 307 38.29 -20.74 0.13
C SER A 307 38.40 -22.26 -0.01
N LEU A 308 38.42 -22.76 -1.25
CA LEU A 308 38.71 -24.18 -1.52
C LEU A 308 40.10 -24.64 -0.98
N ALA A 309 40.97 -23.71 -0.56
CA ALA A 309 42.26 -24.03 0.07
C ALA A 309 42.15 -24.31 1.58
N ASP A 310 41.06 -23.89 2.23
CA ASP A 310 40.83 -24.10 3.67
C ASP A 310 40.23 -25.50 3.94
N CYS A 311 39.75 -26.17 2.90
CA CYS A 311 39.31 -27.56 2.86
C CYS A 311 40.37 -28.58 3.31
N ASN A 312 40.44 -28.85 4.61
CA ASN A 312 41.49 -29.68 5.20
C ASN A 312 40.99 -30.86 6.05
N GLY A 313 39.68 -30.94 6.36
CA GLY A 313 39.07 -32.07 7.06
C GLY A 313 39.33 -32.07 8.57
N LEU A 314 39.53 -30.89 9.16
CA LEU A 314 39.66 -30.69 10.60
C LEU A 314 38.48 -29.85 11.08
N THR A 315 37.57 -30.48 11.81
CA THR A 315 36.34 -29.89 12.37
C THR A 315 36.58 -28.81 13.47
N SER A 316 37.72 -28.12 13.44
CA SER A 316 38.18 -27.16 14.45
C SER A 316 38.37 -25.73 13.94
N ASP A 317 38.24 -25.48 12.64
CA ASP A 317 38.31 -24.15 12.02
C ASP A 317 36.95 -23.57 11.59
N GLY A 318 35.85 -24.27 11.86
CA GLY A 318 34.50 -23.71 12.00
C GLY A 318 33.75 -23.35 10.70
N CYS A 319 34.41 -23.34 9.54
CA CYS A 319 33.77 -22.97 8.28
C CYS A 319 33.14 -24.16 7.53
N GLU A 320 33.57 -25.40 7.81
CA GLU A 320 33.10 -26.63 7.11
C GLU A 320 31.59 -26.87 7.28
N VAL A 321 30.97 -26.50 8.40
CA VAL A 321 29.55 -26.82 8.71
C VAL A 321 28.51 -26.06 7.89
N ASN A 322 28.88 -24.95 7.23
CA ASN A 322 27.95 -24.16 6.41
C ASN A 322 28.08 -24.46 4.90
N LEU A 323 28.95 -25.39 4.51
CA LEU A 323 29.07 -25.89 3.14
C LEU A 323 28.19 -27.13 3.00
N GLN A 324 26.89 -26.92 2.72
CA GLN A 324 25.99 -28.02 2.41
C GLN A 324 26.40 -28.70 1.10
N SER A 325 26.18 -30.01 1.02
CA SER A 325 26.29 -30.74 -0.25
C SER A 325 25.03 -30.57 -1.09
N ASP A 326 25.20 -30.44 -2.40
CA ASP A 326 24.13 -30.45 -3.41
C ASP A 326 24.37 -31.60 -4.41
N ALA A 327 23.40 -31.92 -5.27
CA ALA A 327 23.53 -32.99 -6.29
C ALA A 327 24.76 -32.85 -7.22
N SER A 328 25.31 -31.64 -7.38
CA SER A 328 26.50 -31.34 -8.19
C SER A 328 27.80 -31.39 -7.38
N HIS A 329 27.74 -31.20 -6.05
CA HIS A 329 28.90 -30.94 -5.20
C HIS A 329 28.81 -31.69 -3.87
N CYS A 330 29.77 -32.59 -3.64
CA CYS A 330 29.71 -33.45 -2.47
C CYS A 330 30.66 -33.07 -1.35
N ASN A 331 30.22 -33.41 -0.14
CA ASN A 331 30.79 -33.07 1.16
C ASN A 331 30.84 -31.57 1.49
N ALA A 332 31.13 -31.31 2.77
CA ALA A 332 31.47 -30.02 3.34
C ALA A 332 32.81 -29.48 2.77
N CYS A 333 32.81 -29.16 1.48
CA CYS A 333 33.86 -28.47 0.70
C CYS A 333 33.49 -28.30 -0.79
N ASN A 334 32.24 -28.59 -1.18
CA ASN A 334 31.71 -28.34 -2.52
C ASN A 334 32.51 -29.03 -3.64
N LEU A 335 33.04 -30.24 -3.39
CA LEU A 335 33.89 -30.95 -4.33
C LEU A 335 33.01 -31.66 -5.38
N ALA A 336 33.08 -31.21 -6.64
CA ALA A 336 32.38 -31.88 -7.73
C ALA A 336 32.85 -33.32 -7.89
N CYS A 337 31.90 -34.26 -8.00
CA CYS A 337 32.20 -35.68 -8.14
C CYS A 337 32.84 -36.01 -9.49
N ALA A 338 33.52 -37.16 -9.59
CA ALA A 338 34.10 -37.57 -10.87
C ALA A 338 32.99 -37.81 -11.90
N ALA A 339 33.31 -37.68 -13.19
CA ALA A 339 32.31 -37.83 -14.25
C ALA A 339 31.63 -39.22 -14.20
N GLY A 340 30.34 -39.25 -13.86
CA GLY A 340 29.55 -40.47 -13.66
C GLY A 340 29.42 -40.94 -12.20
N GLU A 341 29.86 -40.12 -11.24
CA GLU A 341 29.54 -40.22 -9.81
C GLU A 341 28.56 -39.10 -9.42
N ILE A 342 27.72 -39.36 -8.42
CA ILE A 342 26.77 -38.42 -7.81
C ILE A 342 27.17 -38.14 -6.37
N CYS A 343 26.73 -37.01 -5.81
CA CYS A 343 26.87 -36.81 -4.37
C CYS A 343 25.88 -37.69 -3.61
N SER A 344 26.37 -38.48 -2.66
CA SER A 344 25.53 -39.33 -1.82
C SER A 344 25.95 -39.32 -0.37
N ASN A 345 25.02 -38.99 0.54
CA ASN A 345 25.26 -39.05 1.99
C ASN A 345 26.61 -38.39 2.41
N GLY A 346 26.99 -37.28 1.75
CA GLY A 346 28.25 -36.57 1.99
C GLY A 346 29.52 -37.19 1.38
N GLY A 347 29.42 -38.13 0.43
CA GLY A 347 30.56 -38.61 -0.37
C GLY A 347 30.19 -38.97 -1.81
N CYS A 348 31.11 -38.81 -2.75
CA CYS A 348 30.87 -39.20 -4.15
C CYS A 348 30.71 -40.72 -4.28
N GLN A 349 29.60 -41.15 -4.87
CA GLN A 349 29.28 -42.55 -5.13
C GLN A 349 28.92 -42.75 -6.61
N THR A 350 29.10 -43.97 -7.13
CA THR A 350 28.51 -44.34 -8.41
C THR A 350 26.99 -44.46 -8.26
N PRO A 351 26.16 -43.90 -9.16
CA PRO A 351 24.71 -44.05 -9.14
C PRO A 351 24.29 -45.52 -8.93
N PRO A 352 23.38 -45.81 -7.99
CA PRO A 352 22.90 -47.16 -7.77
C PRO A 352 22.19 -47.66 -9.04
N SER A 353 22.38 -48.94 -9.39
CA SER A 353 21.80 -49.54 -10.61
C SER A 353 20.27 -49.78 -10.54
N GLY A 354 19.57 -48.98 -9.75
CA GLY A 354 18.15 -49.05 -9.45
C GLY A 354 17.82 -48.29 -8.18
N GLN A 355 16.58 -47.80 -8.11
CA GLN A 355 16.07 -46.95 -7.02
C GLN A 355 16.17 -47.60 -5.63
N VAL A 356 16.62 -46.82 -4.65
CA VAL A 356 16.70 -47.22 -3.23
C VAL A 356 15.98 -46.16 -2.38
N PRO A 357 14.64 -46.26 -2.20
CA PRO A 357 13.90 -45.30 -1.39
C PRO A 357 14.38 -45.28 0.06
N GLY A 358 14.38 -44.10 0.68
CA GLY A 358 14.68 -43.93 2.11
C GLY A 358 13.59 -44.51 3.03
N THR A 359 13.72 -44.20 4.32
CA THR A 359 12.76 -44.69 5.33
C THR A 359 11.53 -43.78 5.39
N PRO A 360 10.30 -44.30 5.24
CA PRO A 360 9.09 -43.47 5.30
C PRO A 360 8.92 -42.73 6.64
N ILE A 361 8.77 -41.41 6.56
CA ILE A 361 8.49 -40.48 7.67
C ILE A 361 7.01 -40.13 7.61
N SER A 362 6.24 -40.36 8.69
CA SER A 362 4.79 -40.14 8.68
C SER A 362 4.32 -39.12 9.72
N THR A 363 3.60 -38.10 9.25
CA THR A 363 2.93 -37.08 10.06
C THR A 363 1.45 -37.42 10.19
N SER A 364 0.90 -37.33 11.41
CA SER A 364 -0.52 -37.58 11.66
C SER A 364 -1.39 -36.43 11.17
N VAL A 365 -2.48 -36.76 10.50
CA VAL A 365 -3.49 -35.85 9.95
C VAL A 365 -4.84 -36.25 10.56
N PRO A 366 -5.57 -35.36 11.26
CA PRO A 366 -6.87 -35.65 11.85
C PRO A 366 -7.99 -35.84 10.80
N HIS A 367 -7.72 -35.46 9.56
CA HIS A 367 -8.61 -35.56 8.39
C HIS A 367 -8.27 -36.80 7.54
N ASN A 368 -9.03 -37.04 6.47
CA ASN A 368 -8.80 -38.15 5.55
C ASN A 368 -8.16 -37.60 4.25
N PRO A 369 -6.82 -37.65 4.12
CA PRO A 369 -6.10 -37.01 3.04
C PRO A 369 -6.30 -37.77 1.71
N LEU A 370 -6.66 -37.05 0.65
CA LEU A 370 -6.84 -37.65 -0.68
C LEU A 370 -5.66 -37.36 -1.61
N ALA A 371 -5.33 -36.10 -1.86
CA ALA A 371 -4.36 -35.73 -2.88
C ALA A 371 -3.39 -34.66 -2.36
N PRO A 372 -2.06 -34.89 -2.48
CA PRO A 372 -1.07 -33.87 -2.19
C PRO A 372 -0.77 -33.01 -3.43
N ALA A 373 -0.39 -31.76 -3.21
CA ALA A 373 0.44 -30.95 -4.09
C ALA A 373 1.63 -30.43 -3.28
N VAL A 374 2.72 -30.08 -3.95
CA VAL A 374 3.95 -29.57 -3.32
C VAL A 374 4.33 -28.25 -3.99
N ALA A 375 4.55 -27.22 -3.18
CA ALA A 375 4.98 -25.89 -3.61
C ALA A 375 5.38 -25.04 -2.39
N ASP A 376 6.28 -24.08 -2.55
CA ASP A 376 6.49 -23.03 -1.54
C ASP A 376 5.27 -22.07 -1.57
N VAL A 377 4.45 -22.07 -0.51
CA VAL A 377 3.28 -21.16 -0.39
C VAL A 377 3.47 -20.07 0.67
N ASN A 378 4.58 -20.10 1.42
CA ASN A 378 4.90 -19.15 2.48
C ASN A 378 6.08 -18.21 2.14
N GLY A 379 6.73 -18.43 1.00
CA GLY A 379 7.84 -17.63 0.48
C GLY A 379 9.15 -17.79 1.26
N ASP A 380 9.31 -18.85 2.05
CA ASP A 380 10.51 -19.09 2.86
C ASP A 380 11.64 -19.84 2.11
N GLY A 381 11.38 -20.25 0.86
CA GLY A 381 12.32 -20.96 0.00
C GLY A 381 12.28 -22.49 0.15
N LYS A 382 11.39 -23.03 0.97
CA LYS A 382 11.21 -24.48 1.18
C LYS A 382 9.88 -24.95 0.61
N LEU A 383 9.83 -26.21 0.19
CA LEU A 383 8.62 -26.76 -0.39
C LEU A 383 7.64 -27.21 0.69
N ASP A 384 6.45 -26.60 0.69
CA ASP A 384 5.33 -26.98 1.56
C ASP A 384 4.48 -28.06 0.90
N VAL A 385 3.75 -28.83 1.73
CA VAL A 385 2.78 -29.82 1.25
C VAL A 385 1.36 -29.35 1.49
N LEU A 386 0.59 -29.21 0.40
CA LEU A 386 -0.84 -28.94 0.42
C LEU A 386 -1.60 -30.26 0.25
N VAL A 387 -2.66 -30.48 1.03
CA VAL A 387 -3.44 -31.72 0.98
C VAL A 387 -4.94 -31.43 0.91
N ALA A 388 -5.55 -31.89 -0.18
CA ALA A 388 -7.00 -31.96 -0.33
C ALA A 388 -7.59 -33.11 0.49
N ASN A 389 -8.56 -32.80 1.37
CA ASN A 389 -9.18 -33.77 2.28
C ASN A 389 -10.62 -34.14 1.92
N ALA A 390 -11.04 -35.32 2.41
CA ALA A 390 -12.37 -35.88 2.25
C ALA A 390 -13.00 -36.27 3.60
N GLU A 391 -13.59 -35.31 4.29
CA GLU A 391 -13.95 -35.46 5.71
C GLU A 391 -15.25 -36.21 5.98
N SER A 392 -16.29 -35.91 5.19
CA SER A 392 -17.65 -36.39 5.46
C SER A 392 -18.30 -36.91 4.19
N GLY A 393 -18.37 -38.23 4.02
CA GLY A 393 -19.16 -38.89 2.96
C GLY A 393 -20.69 -38.79 3.15
N SER A 394 -21.17 -37.87 3.99
CA SER A 394 -22.59 -37.69 4.30
C SER A 394 -23.34 -37.05 3.13
N LEU A 395 -24.42 -37.72 2.69
CA LEU A 395 -25.36 -37.17 1.71
C LEU A 395 -26.09 -35.90 2.21
N LEU A 396 -26.02 -35.59 3.51
CA LEU A 396 -26.72 -34.48 4.15
C LEU A 396 -25.80 -33.32 4.53
N PHE A 397 -24.53 -33.60 4.83
CA PHE A 397 -23.54 -32.63 5.28
C PHE A 397 -22.16 -33.00 4.69
N PRO A 398 -21.98 -32.85 3.37
CA PRO A 398 -20.66 -33.00 2.76
C PRO A 398 -19.74 -31.85 3.21
N SER A 399 -18.47 -32.15 3.45
CA SER A 399 -17.42 -31.15 3.65
C SER A 399 -16.10 -31.63 3.03
N GLY A 400 -15.32 -30.67 2.57
CA GLY A 400 -13.89 -30.83 2.27
C GLY A 400 -13.10 -29.71 2.95
N SER A 401 -11.79 -29.86 2.95
CA SER A 401 -10.87 -28.94 3.60
C SER A 401 -9.50 -29.04 2.94
N LEU A 402 -8.70 -28.02 3.18
CA LEU A 402 -7.30 -27.93 2.78
C LEU A 402 -6.44 -28.02 4.04
N SER A 403 -5.51 -28.97 4.08
CA SER A 403 -4.41 -28.98 5.05
C SER A 403 -3.14 -28.46 4.38
N VAL A 404 -2.33 -27.74 5.13
CA VAL A 404 -1.04 -27.19 4.71
C VAL A 404 0.00 -27.63 5.74
N PHE A 405 1.13 -28.13 5.29
CA PHE A 405 2.24 -28.57 6.14
C PHE A 405 3.50 -27.87 5.65
N HIS A 406 4.03 -26.92 6.44
CA HIS A 406 5.21 -26.18 6.00
C HIS A 406 6.45 -27.06 5.97
N GLY A 407 7.27 -26.91 4.94
CA GLY A 407 8.53 -27.64 4.77
C GLY A 407 9.57 -27.21 5.81
N ASN A 408 10.32 -28.17 6.37
CA ASN A 408 11.47 -27.84 7.20
C ASN A 408 12.78 -27.71 6.39
N GLY A 409 12.81 -28.19 5.14
CA GLY A 409 14.03 -28.25 4.32
C GLY A 409 14.95 -29.42 4.71
N ASP A 410 14.36 -30.51 5.21
CA ASP A 410 15.05 -31.74 5.66
C ASP A 410 14.16 -32.99 5.44
N ALA A 411 13.29 -32.95 4.43
CA ALA A 411 12.25 -33.95 4.13
C ALA A 411 11.25 -34.20 5.26
N THR A 412 11.27 -33.40 6.33
CA THR A 412 10.22 -33.33 7.34
C THR A 412 9.34 -32.09 7.15
N VAL A 413 8.14 -32.14 7.74
CA VAL A 413 7.17 -31.06 7.68
C VAL A 413 6.69 -30.67 9.07
N GLN A 414 6.29 -29.40 9.22
CA GLN A 414 5.70 -28.86 10.43
C GLN A 414 4.30 -29.44 10.72
N PRO A 415 3.76 -29.23 11.93
CA PRO A 415 2.37 -29.57 12.24
C PRO A 415 1.38 -28.92 11.26
N GLU A 416 0.25 -29.59 11.07
CA GLU A 416 -0.82 -29.15 10.17
C GLU A 416 -1.35 -27.73 10.48
N LEU A 417 -1.34 -26.87 9.47
CA LEU A 417 -2.21 -25.70 9.38
C LEU A 417 -3.47 -26.11 8.60
N TYR A 418 -4.64 -25.84 9.16
CA TYR A 418 -5.90 -26.41 8.70
C TYR A 418 -6.89 -25.31 8.29
N THR A 419 -7.35 -25.38 7.04
CA THR A 419 -8.29 -24.42 6.45
C THR A 419 -9.61 -25.11 6.08
N THR A 420 -10.67 -24.74 6.81
CA THR A 420 -12.05 -25.14 6.49
C THR A 420 -12.61 -24.33 5.33
N GLY A 421 -13.40 -24.97 4.45
CA GLY A 421 -14.34 -24.19 3.64
C GLY A 421 -14.87 -24.85 2.36
N ALA A 422 -14.25 -25.91 1.84
CA ALA A 422 -14.77 -26.54 0.62
C ALA A 422 -16.19 -27.09 0.85
N PRO A 423 -17.17 -26.76 -0.01
CA PRO A 423 -18.56 -27.19 0.15
C PRO A 423 -18.75 -28.70 -0.06
N LEU A 424 -17.77 -29.38 -0.67
CA LEU A 424 -17.71 -30.82 -0.89
C LEU A 424 -16.27 -31.32 -0.67
N SER A 425 -16.10 -32.63 -0.51
CA SER A 425 -14.80 -33.31 -0.46
C SER A 425 -13.89 -32.86 -1.61
N SER A 426 -12.61 -32.61 -1.34
CA SER A 426 -11.65 -32.20 -2.37
C SER A 426 -10.88 -33.43 -2.91
N ASN A 427 -10.93 -33.70 -4.22
CA ASN A 427 -10.27 -34.90 -4.81
C ASN A 427 -8.86 -34.66 -5.35
N ALA A 428 -8.53 -33.42 -5.67
CA ALA A 428 -7.23 -32.96 -6.15
C ALA A 428 -7.05 -31.49 -5.74
N VAL A 429 -5.79 -31.09 -5.60
CA VAL A 429 -5.35 -29.71 -5.32
C VAL A 429 -4.19 -29.38 -6.27
N VAL A 430 -4.06 -28.12 -6.65
CA VAL A 430 -2.84 -27.54 -7.23
C VAL A 430 -2.52 -26.26 -6.48
N ALA A 431 -1.24 -25.90 -6.45
CA ALA A 431 -0.77 -24.58 -6.03
C ALA A 431 -0.48 -23.73 -7.28
N VAL A 432 -1.09 -22.56 -7.40
CA VAL A 432 -0.94 -21.64 -8.55
C VAL A 432 -1.45 -20.25 -8.17
N ASP A 433 -0.77 -19.20 -8.59
CA ASP A 433 -1.24 -17.81 -8.46
C ASP A 433 -2.44 -17.59 -9.41
N VAL A 434 -3.64 -17.36 -8.88
CA VAL A 434 -4.86 -17.10 -9.68
C VAL A 434 -5.31 -15.64 -9.65
N ASP A 435 -4.68 -14.78 -8.84
CA ASP A 435 -5.09 -13.37 -8.70
C ASP A 435 -4.04 -12.33 -9.12
N GLY A 436 -2.81 -12.78 -9.35
CA GLY A 436 -1.69 -12.04 -9.92
C GLY A 436 -0.85 -11.30 -8.89
N ASP A 437 -0.95 -11.64 -7.60
CA ASP A 437 -0.22 -10.98 -6.51
C ASP A 437 1.20 -11.54 -6.27
N GLY A 438 1.57 -12.63 -6.96
CA GLY A 438 2.87 -13.30 -6.86
C GLY A 438 2.94 -14.40 -5.80
N TRP A 439 1.85 -14.70 -5.09
CA TRP A 439 1.74 -15.78 -4.13
C TRP A 439 0.96 -16.95 -4.70
N LEU A 440 1.34 -18.17 -4.34
CA LEU A 440 0.64 -19.36 -4.82
C LEU A 440 -0.64 -19.59 -4.00
N ASP A 441 -1.78 -19.49 -4.68
CA ASP A 441 -3.09 -19.88 -4.17
C ASP A 441 -3.28 -21.40 -4.24
N ALA A 442 -4.27 -21.92 -3.53
CA ALA A 442 -4.63 -23.33 -3.61
C ALA A 442 -5.99 -23.52 -4.29
N VAL A 443 -6.03 -24.29 -5.39
CA VAL A 443 -7.27 -24.59 -6.11
C VAL A 443 -7.61 -26.07 -5.97
N THR A 444 -8.76 -26.38 -5.36
CA THR A 444 -9.27 -27.76 -5.22
C THR A 444 -10.41 -28.06 -6.17
N VAL A 445 -10.51 -29.31 -6.64
CA VAL A 445 -11.71 -29.80 -7.33
C VAL A 445 -12.68 -30.44 -6.35
N ASP A 446 -13.89 -29.90 -6.30
CA ASP A 446 -14.91 -30.21 -5.31
C ASP A 446 -15.79 -31.37 -5.80
N GLY A 447 -15.62 -32.52 -5.15
CA GLY A 447 -16.49 -33.66 -5.37
C GLY A 447 -16.27 -34.82 -4.41
N GLN A 448 -17.35 -35.48 -3.99
CA GLN A 448 -17.24 -36.76 -3.31
C GLN A 448 -17.38 -37.91 -4.30
N THR A 449 -16.54 -38.94 -4.20
CA THR A 449 -16.59 -40.11 -5.11
C THR A 449 -17.92 -40.87 -5.06
N ASN A 450 -18.68 -40.74 -3.97
CA ASN A 450 -20.03 -41.27 -3.77
C ASN A 450 -21.17 -40.33 -4.21
N LEU A 451 -20.89 -39.08 -4.58
CA LEU A 451 -21.86 -38.06 -4.98
C LEU A 451 -21.65 -37.49 -6.41
N PRO A 452 -21.30 -38.32 -7.42
CA PRO A 452 -20.82 -37.84 -8.72
C PRO A 452 -21.85 -37.03 -9.53
N LEU A 453 -23.13 -37.04 -9.16
CA LEU A 453 -24.19 -36.25 -9.80
C LEU A 453 -24.32 -34.81 -9.28
N ILE A 454 -23.67 -34.46 -8.17
CA ILE A 454 -23.72 -33.11 -7.56
C ILE A 454 -22.35 -32.45 -7.39
N ASN A 455 -21.25 -33.21 -7.37
CA ASN A 455 -19.89 -32.67 -7.61
C ASN A 455 -19.91 -31.83 -8.88
N GLY A 456 -19.19 -30.73 -8.99
CA GLY A 456 -19.24 -29.88 -10.19
C GLY A 456 -18.74 -28.46 -9.99
N SER A 457 -17.79 -28.29 -9.07
CA SER A 457 -17.18 -27.00 -8.73
C SER A 457 -15.68 -27.16 -8.50
N ILE A 458 -14.97 -26.05 -8.56
CA ILE A 458 -13.67 -25.85 -7.94
C ILE A 458 -13.83 -24.88 -6.76
N SER A 459 -12.97 -24.98 -5.76
CA SER A 459 -12.85 -24.00 -4.69
C SER A 459 -11.44 -23.41 -4.69
N VAL A 460 -11.39 -22.08 -4.67
CA VAL A 460 -10.18 -21.27 -4.73
C VAL A 460 -9.93 -20.70 -3.33
N TYR A 461 -8.85 -21.16 -2.71
CA TYR A 461 -8.34 -20.66 -1.45
C TYR A 461 -7.25 -19.65 -1.78
N ARG A 462 -7.53 -18.36 -1.61
CA ARG A 462 -6.54 -17.33 -1.92
C ARG A 462 -5.57 -17.13 -0.77
N ASN A 463 -4.29 -17.02 -1.09
CA ASN A 463 -3.22 -16.77 -0.13
C ASN A 463 -3.39 -15.36 0.46
N LEU A 464 -3.05 -15.18 1.73
CA LEU A 464 -3.05 -13.86 2.38
C LEU A 464 -1.73 -13.11 2.16
N GLY A 465 -0.81 -13.72 1.40
CA GLY A 465 0.41 -13.11 0.91
C GLY A 465 1.28 -12.57 2.04
N PRO A 466 1.90 -11.38 1.91
CA PRO A 466 2.81 -10.84 2.92
C PRO A 466 2.14 -10.55 4.28
N SER A 467 0.81 -10.56 4.36
CA SER A 467 0.08 -10.28 5.60
C SER A 467 -0.06 -11.50 6.51
N ALA A 468 -0.09 -12.71 5.92
CA ALA A 468 -0.04 -13.99 6.62
C ALA A 468 0.41 -15.09 5.62
N PRO A 469 1.73 -15.19 5.33
CA PRO A 469 2.24 -16.12 4.32
C PRO A 469 1.82 -17.57 4.56
N GLY A 470 1.45 -18.28 3.49
CA GLY A 470 1.00 -19.68 3.56
C GLY A 470 -0.36 -19.89 4.26
N THR A 471 -1.03 -18.81 4.67
CA THR A 471 -2.38 -18.84 5.24
C THR A 471 -3.38 -18.41 4.18
N PHE A 472 -4.54 -19.07 4.13
CA PHE A 472 -5.54 -18.86 3.09
C PHE A 472 -6.84 -18.25 3.63
N ASP A 473 -7.47 -17.38 2.82
CA ASP A 473 -8.79 -16.82 3.07
C ASP A 473 -9.91 -17.87 2.88
N THR A 474 -11.14 -17.50 3.24
CA THR A 474 -12.35 -18.29 2.99
C THR A 474 -12.49 -18.61 1.50
N PRO A 475 -12.62 -19.90 1.11
CA PRO A 475 -12.59 -20.26 -0.29
C PRO A 475 -13.80 -19.75 -1.08
N THR A 476 -13.55 -19.37 -2.34
CA THR A 476 -14.58 -19.00 -3.31
C THR A 476 -14.81 -20.14 -4.30
N SER A 477 -16.05 -20.57 -4.49
CA SER A 477 -16.37 -21.72 -5.36
C SER A 477 -16.92 -21.30 -6.73
N PHE A 478 -16.41 -21.91 -7.80
CA PHE A 478 -16.80 -21.68 -9.19
C PHE A 478 -17.29 -22.99 -9.83
N THR A 479 -18.34 -22.94 -10.67
CA THR A 479 -18.85 -24.16 -11.30
C THR A 479 -18.02 -24.61 -12.50
N THR A 480 -17.76 -25.92 -12.58
CA THR A 480 -17.11 -26.55 -13.74
C THR A 480 -18.10 -26.78 -14.89
N GLY A 481 -19.39 -26.50 -14.72
CA GLY A 481 -20.43 -26.70 -15.73
C GLY A 481 -20.75 -28.16 -16.05
N THR A 482 -20.07 -29.13 -15.42
CA THR A 482 -20.35 -30.56 -15.60
C THR A 482 -20.30 -31.29 -14.26
N PRO A 483 -21.26 -32.18 -13.96
CA PRO A 483 -21.20 -32.91 -12.71
C PRO A 483 -20.08 -33.96 -12.69
N GLY A 484 -19.58 -34.29 -11.51
CA GLY A 484 -18.59 -35.37 -11.33
C GLY A 484 -17.17 -34.98 -11.72
N SER A 485 -16.76 -33.73 -11.45
CA SER A 485 -15.36 -33.31 -11.53
C SER A 485 -14.52 -34.07 -10.47
N VAL A 486 -13.34 -34.58 -10.85
CA VAL A 486 -12.51 -35.46 -9.97
C VAL A 486 -11.01 -35.18 -9.96
N HIS A 487 -10.48 -34.49 -10.97
CA HIS A 487 -9.08 -34.11 -11.07
C HIS A 487 -8.98 -32.78 -11.79
N LEU A 488 -7.92 -32.02 -11.54
CA LEU A 488 -7.62 -30.79 -12.28
C LEU A 488 -6.15 -30.70 -12.66
N CYS A 489 -5.84 -29.82 -13.59
CA CYS A 489 -4.52 -29.23 -13.76
C CYS A 489 -4.69 -27.77 -14.18
N THR A 490 -3.59 -27.02 -14.13
CA THR A 490 -3.55 -25.58 -14.36
C THR A 490 -2.44 -25.23 -15.34
N GLY A 491 -2.53 -24.05 -15.91
CA GLY A 491 -1.61 -23.43 -16.84
C GLY A 491 -2.28 -22.18 -17.41
N ASP A 492 -1.52 -21.33 -18.08
CA ASP A 492 -2.07 -20.24 -18.87
C ASP A 492 -2.37 -20.81 -20.28
N PHE A 493 -3.66 -21.00 -20.63
CA PHE A 493 -4.04 -21.65 -21.89
C PHE A 493 -4.32 -20.66 -23.03
N ASP A 494 -4.56 -19.38 -22.74
CA ASP A 494 -4.77 -18.34 -23.76
C ASP A 494 -3.68 -17.25 -23.81
N ASN A 495 -2.67 -17.36 -22.94
CA ASN A 495 -1.50 -16.49 -22.80
C ASN A 495 -1.89 -15.04 -22.46
N ASP A 496 -2.84 -14.88 -21.55
CA ASP A 496 -3.22 -13.57 -20.99
C ASP A 496 -2.44 -13.20 -19.70
N GLY A 497 -1.70 -14.15 -19.12
CA GLY A 497 -0.93 -14.00 -17.89
C GLY A 497 -1.67 -14.41 -16.61
N VAL A 498 -2.89 -14.95 -16.72
CA VAL A 498 -3.69 -15.47 -15.60
C VAL A 498 -3.69 -17.02 -15.64
N ALA A 499 -3.75 -17.65 -14.47
CA ALA A 499 -3.88 -19.10 -14.39
C ALA A 499 -5.29 -19.60 -14.75
N ASP A 500 -5.38 -20.49 -15.73
CA ASP A 500 -6.58 -21.23 -16.09
C ASP A 500 -6.65 -22.59 -15.41
N ILE A 501 -7.84 -23.22 -15.43
CA ILE A 501 -8.09 -24.53 -14.85
C ILE A 501 -8.75 -25.47 -15.88
N ALA A 502 -8.19 -26.67 -16.05
CA ALA A 502 -8.80 -27.76 -16.79
C ALA A 502 -9.16 -28.94 -15.87
N THR A 503 -10.38 -29.47 -15.95
CA THR A 503 -10.88 -30.55 -15.08
C THR A 503 -11.72 -31.60 -15.80
N THR A 504 -11.64 -32.86 -15.38
CA THR A 504 -12.34 -34.01 -15.98
C THR A 504 -13.63 -34.39 -15.25
N SER A 505 -14.72 -34.55 -16.01
CA SER A 505 -15.99 -35.12 -15.55
C SER A 505 -16.07 -36.63 -15.82
N VAL A 506 -16.25 -37.42 -14.76
CA VAL A 506 -16.49 -38.89 -14.85
C VAL A 506 -17.95 -39.27 -15.08
N THR A 507 -18.89 -38.32 -15.12
CA THR A 507 -20.31 -38.62 -15.41
C THR A 507 -20.70 -38.30 -16.86
N LEU A 508 -20.31 -37.12 -17.37
CA LEU A 508 -20.72 -36.67 -18.69
C LEU A 508 -19.70 -36.98 -19.79
N SER A 509 -18.55 -37.55 -19.41
CA SER A 509 -17.41 -37.82 -20.31
C SER A 509 -16.90 -36.55 -21.01
N ARG A 510 -16.50 -35.56 -20.21
CA ARG A 510 -16.08 -34.23 -20.66
C ARG A 510 -14.83 -33.74 -19.94
N VAL A 511 -14.13 -32.81 -20.57
CA VAL A 511 -13.27 -31.84 -19.90
C VAL A 511 -13.97 -30.50 -19.88
N SER A 512 -13.88 -29.81 -18.75
CA SER A 512 -14.21 -28.40 -18.60
C SER A 512 -12.91 -27.61 -18.56
N VAL A 513 -12.73 -26.70 -19.51
CA VAL A 513 -11.67 -25.67 -19.48
C VAL A 513 -12.32 -24.39 -18.96
N ILE A 514 -11.72 -23.80 -17.94
CA ILE A 514 -12.25 -22.63 -17.23
C ILE A 514 -11.14 -21.58 -17.27
N LEU A 515 -11.34 -20.54 -18.07
CA LEU A 515 -10.35 -19.48 -18.19
C LEU A 515 -10.42 -18.56 -16.98
N GLY A 516 -9.25 -18.10 -16.51
CA GLY A 516 -9.13 -17.06 -15.51
C GLY A 516 -9.69 -15.72 -16.01
N THR A 517 -9.97 -14.80 -15.09
CA THR A 517 -10.32 -13.42 -15.42
C THR A 517 -9.54 -12.40 -14.58
N GLY A 518 -8.47 -12.84 -13.92
CA GLY A 518 -7.74 -12.14 -12.87
C GLY A 518 -8.52 -12.07 -11.56
N GLY A 519 -7.85 -11.63 -10.48
CA GLY A 519 -8.50 -11.41 -9.19
C GLY A 519 -9.07 -12.69 -8.54
N GLY A 520 -8.53 -13.86 -8.87
CA GLY A 520 -9.00 -15.16 -8.39
C GLY A 520 -10.40 -15.54 -8.89
N SER A 521 -10.84 -14.89 -9.98
CA SER A 521 -12.15 -15.10 -10.61
C SER A 521 -12.02 -15.87 -11.92
N PHE A 522 -13.07 -16.62 -12.25
CA PHE A 522 -13.10 -17.54 -13.39
C PHE A 522 -14.30 -17.31 -14.30
N GLY A 523 -14.07 -17.46 -15.61
CA GLY A 523 -15.08 -17.33 -16.66
C GLY A 523 -16.04 -18.53 -16.77
N ALA A 524 -16.87 -18.51 -17.81
CA ALA A 524 -17.78 -19.61 -18.09
C ALA A 524 -17.03 -20.84 -18.67
N PRO A 525 -17.30 -22.07 -18.19
CA PRO A 525 -16.57 -23.26 -18.60
C PRO A 525 -16.84 -23.65 -20.07
N THR A 526 -15.76 -23.84 -20.84
CA THR A 526 -15.79 -24.43 -22.17
C THR A 526 -15.75 -25.96 -22.07
N LEU A 527 -16.74 -26.63 -22.66
CA LEU A 527 -16.96 -28.07 -22.48
C LEU A 527 -16.54 -28.90 -23.70
N ILE A 528 -15.46 -29.68 -23.55
CA ILE A 528 -14.92 -30.56 -24.59
C ILE A 528 -15.35 -32.00 -24.33
N SER A 529 -15.81 -32.71 -25.37
CA SER A 529 -16.29 -34.10 -25.24
C SER A 529 -15.13 -35.08 -25.41
N ILE A 530 -14.88 -35.96 -24.42
CA ILE A 530 -13.82 -36.99 -24.49
C ILE A 530 -14.46 -38.37 -24.31
N SER A 531 -14.23 -39.26 -25.27
CA SER A 531 -14.82 -40.61 -25.22
C SER A 531 -14.24 -41.43 -24.07
N GLY A 532 -15.11 -41.95 -23.19
CA GLY A 532 -14.77 -43.05 -22.29
C GLY A 532 -14.07 -42.68 -20.98
N THR A 533 -14.09 -41.41 -20.55
CA THR A 533 -13.69 -41.03 -19.17
C THR A 533 -14.76 -41.39 -18.13
N GLY A 534 -15.92 -41.91 -18.57
CA GLY A 534 -16.98 -42.41 -17.69
C GLY A 534 -16.58 -43.67 -16.91
N GLY A 535 -16.73 -43.63 -15.59
CA GLY A 535 -16.40 -44.71 -14.67
C GLY A 535 -16.04 -44.20 -13.27
N VAL A 536 -15.39 -45.04 -12.47
CA VAL A 536 -14.59 -44.54 -11.34
C VAL A 536 -13.21 -44.15 -11.86
N GLN A 537 -12.82 -42.91 -11.54
CA GLN A 537 -11.57 -42.24 -11.92
C GLN A 537 -11.40 -41.77 -13.38
N SER A 538 -10.75 -40.61 -13.52
CA SER A 538 -10.12 -40.08 -14.73
C SER A 538 -9.11 -39.02 -14.27
N SER A 539 -7.88 -39.05 -14.76
CA SER A 539 -6.86 -38.04 -14.44
C SER A 539 -6.66 -37.11 -15.64
N ILE A 540 -6.27 -35.87 -15.35
CA ILE A 540 -5.86 -34.87 -16.32
C ILE A 540 -4.51 -34.28 -15.90
N ALA A 541 -3.64 -34.05 -16.87
CA ALA A 541 -2.37 -33.37 -16.65
C ALA A 541 -2.11 -32.39 -17.81
N CYS A 542 -1.46 -31.27 -17.50
CA CYS A 542 -1.23 -30.13 -18.38
C CYS A 542 0.27 -30.02 -18.65
N ARG A 543 0.68 -30.01 -19.93
CA ARG A 543 2.09 -29.78 -20.34
C ARG A 543 2.16 -29.49 -21.83
N ASP A 544 3.08 -28.64 -22.27
CA ASP A 544 3.39 -28.49 -23.69
C ASP A 544 4.02 -29.80 -24.23
N LEU A 545 3.35 -30.47 -25.18
CA LEU A 545 3.80 -31.73 -25.80
C LEU A 545 4.39 -31.52 -27.20
N ASN A 546 4.39 -30.29 -27.70
CA ASN A 546 4.65 -29.97 -29.09
C ASN A 546 5.76 -28.91 -29.29
N GLY A 547 6.10 -28.16 -28.24
CA GLY A 547 7.15 -27.16 -28.19
C GLY A 547 6.71 -25.77 -28.67
N ASP A 548 5.42 -25.46 -28.69
CA ASP A 548 4.89 -24.15 -29.12
C ASP A 548 4.73 -23.13 -27.98
N GLY A 549 4.92 -23.55 -26.72
CA GLY A 549 4.82 -22.72 -25.52
C GLY A 549 3.45 -22.75 -24.84
N PHE A 550 2.44 -23.42 -25.42
CA PHE A 550 1.11 -23.53 -24.80
C PHE A 550 0.94 -24.90 -24.14
N SER A 551 0.33 -24.94 -22.95
CA SER A 551 0.10 -26.22 -22.26
C SER A 551 -1.03 -27.01 -22.94
N ASP A 552 -0.69 -28.21 -23.45
CA ASP A 552 -1.64 -29.21 -23.96
C ASP A 552 -2.27 -30.00 -22.81
N LEU A 553 -3.41 -30.66 -23.07
CA LEU A 553 -4.08 -31.52 -22.08
C LEU A 553 -3.95 -33.00 -22.42
N VAL A 554 -3.56 -33.78 -21.42
CA VAL A 554 -3.56 -35.25 -21.45
C VAL A 554 -4.60 -35.78 -20.48
N VAL A 555 -5.48 -36.67 -20.96
CA VAL A 555 -6.62 -37.20 -20.18
C VAL A 555 -6.65 -38.71 -20.25
N THR A 556 -6.72 -39.38 -19.10
CA THR A 556 -6.95 -40.83 -19.05
C THR A 556 -8.44 -41.17 -19.07
N SER A 557 -8.76 -42.21 -19.84
CA SER A 557 -10.09 -42.80 -19.99
C SER A 557 -10.05 -44.26 -19.50
N PRO A 558 -10.00 -44.53 -18.18
CA PRO A 558 -9.68 -45.86 -17.66
C PRO A 558 -10.69 -46.92 -18.10
N GLY A 559 -11.98 -46.54 -18.17
CA GLY A 559 -13.07 -47.41 -18.64
C GLY A 559 -12.96 -47.87 -20.09
N THR A 560 -12.07 -47.27 -20.89
CA THR A 560 -11.83 -47.65 -22.30
C THR A 560 -10.36 -47.95 -22.62
N ALA A 561 -9.47 -48.04 -21.61
CA ALA A 561 -8.04 -48.30 -21.79
C ALA A 561 -7.34 -47.31 -22.74
N ARG A 562 -7.73 -46.03 -22.68
CA ARG A 562 -7.26 -44.97 -23.58
C ARG A 562 -6.65 -43.78 -22.85
N LEU A 563 -5.68 -43.17 -23.51
CA LEU A 563 -5.14 -41.86 -23.18
C LEU A 563 -5.48 -40.91 -24.33
N SER A 564 -6.05 -39.75 -24.03
CA SER A 564 -6.47 -38.77 -25.05
C SER A 564 -5.63 -37.50 -24.91
N ILE A 565 -5.14 -36.97 -26.04
CA ILE A 565 -4.39 -35.71 -26.10
C ILE A 565 -5.25 -34.66 -26.80
N LEU A 566 -5.28 -33.45 -26.23
CA LEU A 566 -5.93 -32.27 -26.78
C LEU A 566 -4.86 -31.18 -26.91
N ILE A 567 -4.57 -30.78 -28.15
CA ILE A 567 -3.56 -29.76 -28.43
C ILE A 567 -4.15 -28.38 -28.24
N ASN A 568 -3.45 -27.49 -27.52
CA ASN A 568 -3.85 -26.11 -27.33
C ASN A 568 -3.66 -25.32 -28.63
N GLN A 569 -4.54 -24.36 -28.90
CA GLN A 569 -4.49 -23.49 -30.06
C GLN A 569 -3.92 -22.09 -29.73
N GLY A 570 -3.46 -21.87 -28.49
CA GLY A 570 -2.88 -20.61 -28.02
C GLY A 570 -3.91 -19.50 -27.78
N ASN A 571 -5.13 -19.89 -27.44
CA ASN A 571 -6.26 -18.97 -27.19
C ASN A 571 -7.34 -19.60 -26.28
N GLY A 572 -6.95 -20.53 -25.41
CA GLY A 572 -7.87 -21.24 -24.51
C GLY A 572 -8.77 -22.27 -25.19
N SER A 573 -8.69 -22.39 -26.53
CA SER A 573 -9.38 -23.42 -27.29
C SER A 573 -8.44 -24.57 -27.67
N PHE A 574 -9.00 -25.78 -27.77
CA PHE A 574 -8.23 -26.99 -28.00
C PHE A 574 -8.71 -27.74 -29.25
N ALA A 575 -7.78 -28.42 -29.91
CA ALA A 575 -8.04 -29.35 -30.99
C ALA A 575 -8.96 -30.50 -30.57
N ALA A 576 -9.57 -31.16 -31.57
CA ALA A 576 -10.39 -32.35 -31.34
C ALA A 576 -9.54 -33.47 -30.67
N PRO A 577 -10.01 -34.11 -29.58
CA PRO A 577 -9.22 -35.09 -28.84
C PRO A 577 -8.75 -36.26 -29.69
N VAL A 578 -7.45 -36.57 -29.66
CA VAL A 578 -6.86 -37.73 -30.32
C VAL A 578 -6.59 -38.81 -29.27
N ALA A 579 -7.20 -39.99 -29.46
CA ALA A 579 -7.13 -41.09 -28.49
C ALA A 579 -6.13 -42.18 -28.89
N TYR A 580 -5.24 -42.51 -27.96
CA TYR A 580 -4.18 -43.52 -28.07
C TYR A 580 -4.49 -44.73 -27.18
N THR A 581 -4.08 -45.92 -27.63
CA THR A 581 -4.27 -47.19 -26.93
C THR A 581 -2.95 -47.72 -26.38
N ASN A 582 -3.00 -48.59 -25.36
CA ASN A 582 -1.83 -49.33 -24.87
C ASN A 582 -1.83 -50.80 -25.30
N SER A 583 -0.65 -51.42 -25.29
CA SER A 583 -0.36 -52.78 -25.75
C SER A 583 -1.14 -53.88 -25.03
N ALA A 584 -1.62 -53.62 -23.80
CA ALA A 584 -2.29 -54.60 -22.95
C ALA A 584 -3.82 -54.46 -22.92
N ASN A 585 -4.39 -53.43 -23.56
CA ASN A 585 -5.77 -52.97 -23.34
C ASN A 585 -6.10 -52.78 -21.84
N GLY A 586 -5.11 -52.37 -21.04
CA GLY A 586 -5.26 -52.14 -19.61
C GLY A 586 -5.79 -50.74 -19.30
N GLN A 587 -6.45 -50.57 -18.16
CA GLN A 587 -6.81 -49.24 -17.64
C GLN A 587 -5.55 -48.38 -17.54
N THR A 588 -5.60 -47.15 -18.04
CA THR A 588 -4.64 -46.06 -17.74
C THR A 588 -5.19 -45.27 -16.56
N ALA A 589 -4.36 -44.81 -15.62
CA ALA A 589 -4.81 -44.06 -14.45
C ALA A 589 -4.11 -42.70 -14.32
N GLY A 590 -3.01 -42.61 -13.56
CA GLY A 590 -2.18 -41.41 -13.45
C GLY A 590 -1.41 -41.11 -14.74
N ILE A 591 -0.82 -39.92 -14.79
CA ILE A 591 -0.04 -39.38 -15.91
C ILE A 591 1.23 -38.76 -15.30
N ALA A 592 2.39 -39.07 -15.89
CA ALA A 592 3.65 -38.37 -15.64
C ALA A 592 4.35 -38.11 -16.99
N PHE A 593 5.28 -37.15 -17.01
CA PHE A 593 5.99 -36.71 -18.21
C PHE A 593 7.51 -36.79 -18.01
N GLY A 594 8.25 -36.89 -19.11
CA GLY A 594 9.71 -36.84 -19.13
C GLY A 594 10.27 -37.48 -20.40
N ASP A 595 11.58 -37.40 -20.63
CA ASP A 595 12.25 -38.11 -21.74
C ASP A 595 12.68 -39.51 -21.27
N ALA A 596 11.92 -40.54 -21.65
CA ALA A 596 12.13 -41.91 -21.19
C ALA A 596 12.99 -42.75 -22.14
N ASP A 597 13.25 -42.29 -23.37
CA ASP A 597 14.12 -42.98 -24.33
C ASP A 597 15.34 -42.19 -24.83
N GLY A 598 15.57 -41.00 -24.27
CA GLY A 598 16.77 -40.19 -24.45
C GLY A 598 16.83 -39.48 -25.81
N ASP A 599 15.68 -39.27 -26.48
CA ASP A 599 15.62 -38.62 -27.80
C ASP A 599 15.40 -37.10 -27.75
N GLY A 600 15.35 -36.52 -26.54
CA GLY A 600 15.23 -35.09 -26.27
C GLY A 600 13.79 -34.58 -26.36
N LYS A 601 12.79 -35.46 -26.30
CA LYS A 601 11.37 -35.11 -26.41
C LYS A 601 10.59 -35.54 -25.19
N LEU A 602 9.44 -34.90 -25.01
CA LEU A 602 8.54 -35.23 -23.92
C LEU A 602 7.72 -36.49 -24.25
N ASP A 603 7.97 -37.56 -23.50
CA ASP A 603 7.15 -38.76 -23.49
C ASP A 603 6.08 -38.70 -22.39
N ILE A 604 5.14 -39.65 -22.44
CA ILE A 604 4.10 -39.80 -21.42
C ILE A 604 4.18 -41.18 -20.78
N LEU A 605 4.23 -41.19 -19.45
CA LEU A 605 4.09 -42.39 -18.62
C LEU A 605 2.69 -42.45 -18.02
N SER A 606 2.06 -43.63 -18.01
CA SER A 606 0.79 -43.87 -17.31
C SER A 606 0.77 -45.23 -16.64
N ASN A 607 0.40 -45.28 -15.36
CA ASN A 607 0.30 -46.54 -14.65
C ASN A 607 -0.96 -47.33 -15.06
N GLY A 608 -0.78 -48.66 -15.11
CA GLY A 608 -1.82 -49.61 -15.47
C GLY A 608 -2.64 -50.09 -14.28
N ALA A 609 -3.79 -50.71 -14.57
CA ALA A 609 -4.69 -51.37 -13.63
C ALA A 609 -3.97 -51.94 -12.39
N ALA A 610 -4.21 -51.29 -11.24
CA ALA A 610 -3.68 -51.65 -9.93
C ALA A 610 -2.15 -51.77 -9.79
N GLY A 611 -1.39 -50.93 -10.52
CA GLY A 611 0.06 -50.93 -10.45
C GLY A 611 0.69 -52.19 -11.05
N ARG A 612 -0.04 -52.89 -11.94
CA ARG A 612 0.45 -54.08 -12.64
C ARG A 612 1.40 -53.74 -13.79
N PHE A 613 1.19 -52.59 -14.43
CA PHE A 613 1.96 -52.14 -15.58
C PHE A 613 2.39 -50.68 -15.40
N LEU A 614 3.49 -50.32 -16.05
CA LEU A 614 3.79 -48.95 -16.43
C LEU A 614 3.74 -48.90 -17.96
N PHE A 615 2.92 -48.00 -18.51
CA PHE A 615 2.80 -47.79 -19.95
C PHE A 615 3.63 -46.58 -20.37
N PHE A 616 4.51 -46.77 -21.34
CA PHE A 616 5.34 -45.76 -21.98
C PHE A 616 4.76 -45.40 -23.35
N PHE A 617 4.37 -44.14 -23.53
CA PHE A 617 3.88 -43.59 -24.79
C PHE A 617 4.94 -42.65 -25.38
N LYS A 618 5.73 -43.15 -26.33
CA LYS A 618 6.78 -42.38 -26.99
C LYS A 618 6.22 -41.12 -27.67
N GLY A 619 6.75 -39.95 -27.32
CA GLY A 619 6.47 -38.67 -27.93
C GLY A 619 7.14 -38.52 -29.30
N ASN A 620 6.43 -37.91 -30.24
CA ASN A 620 7.00 -37.54 -31.54
C ASN A 620 7.58 -36.11 -31.54
N GLY A 621 7.30 -35.30 -30.51
CA GLY A 621 7.70 -33.89 -30.40
C GLY A 621 6.83 -32.95 -31.23
N ASN A 622 5.54 -33.27 -31.34
CA ASN A 622 4.54 -32.52 -32.11
C ASN A 622 3.12 -32.72 -31.55
N GLY A 623 3.00 -33.00 -30.26
CA GLY A 623 1.71 -33.32 -29.63
C GLY A 623 1.14 -34.72 -29.92
N THR A 624 1.84 -35.55 -30.71
CA THR A 624 1.41 -36.94 -30.97
C THR A 624 2.33 -37.97 -30.32
N VAL A 625 1.76 -39.10 -29.91
CA VAL A 625 2.49 -40.22 -29.31
C VAL A 625 2.31 -41.54 -30.06
N ALA A 626 3.19 -42.50 -29.82
CA ALA A 626 3.01 -43.90 -30.21
C ALA A 626 2.00 -44.61 -29.29
N SER A 627 1.53 -45.81 -29.69
CA SER A 627 0.73 -46.66 -28.79
C SER A 627 1.58 -47.12 -27.59
N GLY A 628 1.00 -47.06 -26.40
CA GLY A 628 1.72 -47.29 -25.14
C GLY A 628 2.30 -48.70 -25.02
N VAL A 629 3.61 -48.83 -24.82
CA VAL A 629 4.31 -50.09 -24.59
C VAL A 629 4.36 -50.37 -23.09
N SER A 630 4.14 -51.62 -22.67
CA SER A 630 4.01 -52.00 -21.27
C SER A 630 5.30 -52.58 -20.67
N SER A 631 5.80 -51.99 -19.59
CA SER A 631 6.70 -52.64 -18.65
C SER A 631 5.89 -53.31 -17.54
N THR A 632 6.20 -54.57 -17.19
CA THR A 632 5.43 -55.33 -16.19
C THR A 632 5.95 -55.07 -14.78
N ALA A 633 5.11 -54.48 -13.94
CA ALA A 633 5.42 -54.12 -12.57
C ALA A 633 5.00 -55.17 -11.53
N SER A 634 3.99 -55.99 -11.85
CA SER A 634 3.57 -57.12 -11.01
C SER A 634 3.14 -58.32 -11.86
N PRO A 635 3.48 -59.57 -11.48
CA PRO A 635 3.00 -60.77 -12.15
C PRO A 635 1.49 -61.02 -11.90
N THR A 636 0.93 -60.48 -10.80
CA THR A 636 -0.48 -60.65 -10.42
C THR A 636 -1.22 -59.32 -10.44
N ALA A 637 -2.44 -59.34 -11.00
CA ALA A 637 -3.40 -58.25 -10.85
C ALA A 637 -4.07 -58.38 -9.47
N ILE A 638 -3.77 -57.47 -8.56
CA ILE A 638 -4.56 -57.28 -7.33
C ILE A 638 -5.65 -56.27 -7.68
N ALA A 639 -6.90 -56.48 -7.29
CA ALA A 639 -7.97 -55.52 -7.61
C ALA A 639 -7.98 -54.38 -6.58
N ASN A 640 -7.30 -53.27 -6.86
CA ASN A 640 -7.48 -51.96 -6.19
C ASN A 640 -6.94 -50.82 -7.07
N SER A 641 -7.60 -49.65 -7.09
CA SER A 641 -7.26 -48.53 -7.99
C SER A 641 -5.89 -47.92 -7.64
N ALA A 642 -4.93 -47.99 -8.56
CA ALA A 642 -3.60 -47.38 -8.40
C ALA A 642 -3.61 -45.98 -9.02
N LEU A 643 -3.28 -44.96 -8.23
CA LEU A 643 -3.47 -43.56 -8.57
C LEU A 643 -2.20 -42.79 -8.31
N GLY A 644 -1.58 -42.33 -9.39
CA GLY A 644 -0.27 -41.73 -9.35
C GLY A 644 0.78 -42.66 -9.93
N VAL A 645 1.36 -42.14 -11.00
CA VAL A 645 2.75 -42.36 -11.37
C VAL A 645 3.43 -41.01 -11.20
N VAL A 646 4.63 -41.00 -10.66
CA VAL A 646 5.54 -39.85 -10.67
C VAL A 646 6.81 -40.26 -11.38
N ALA A 647 7.48 -39.32 -12.05
CA ALA A 647 8.65 -39.61 -12.87
C ALA A 647 9.68 -38.48 -12.73
N SER A 648 10.93 -38.87 -12.50
CA SER A 648 12.10 -38.02 -12.29
C SER A 648 13.37 -38.88 -12.38
N ASP A 649 14.57 -38.33 -12.24
CA ASP A 649 15.81 -39.12 -12.11
C ASP A 649 16.08 -39.47 -10.63
N PHE A 650 15.26 -40.38 -10.10
CA PHE A 650 15.29 -40.79 -8.70
C PHE A 650 16.55 -41.60 -8.28
N ASN A 651 17.45 -41.93 -9.20
CA ASN A 651 18.67 -42.69 -8.90
C ASN A 651 19.97 -41.98 -9.33
N GLY A 652 19.88 -40.83 -10.00
CA GLY A 652 21.01 -40.03 -10.44
C GLY A 652 21.79 -40.61 -11.63
N ASP A 653 21.24 -41.57 -12.37
CA ASP A 653 21.92 -42.21 -13.51
C ASP A 653 21.67 -41.55 -14.88
N GLY A 654 21.00 -40.38 -14.87
CA GLY A 654 20.70 -39.55 -16.02
C GLY A 654 19.53 -40.05 -16.88
N LYS A 655 18.66 -40.90 -16.34
CA LYS A 655 17.51 -41.49 -17.07
C LYS A 655 16.23 -41.25 -16.30
N LEU A 656 15.12 -41.11 -17.03
CA LEU A 656 13.82 -41.00 -16.42
C LEU A 656 13.42 -42.31 -15.73
N ASP A 657 13.35 -42.25 -14.41
CA ASP A 657 12.81 -43.25 -13.52
C ASP A 657 11.34 -42.95 -13.19
N ALA A 658 10.64 -43.91 -12.57
CA ALA A 658 9.28 -43.67 -12.07
C ALA A 658 8.95 -44.45 -10.80
N TYR A 659 8.05 -43.89 -9.98
CA TYR A 659 7.34 -44.64 -8.94
C TYR A 659 5.87 -44.81 -9.33
N ILE A 660 5.32 -45.99 -9.05
CA ILE A 660 3.89 -46.26 -9.19
C ILE A 660 3.25 -46.61 -7.85
N LEU A 661 2.03 -46.12 -7.62
CA LEU A 661 1.32 -46.38 -6.37
C LEU A 661 0.78 -47.82 -6.30
N VAL A 662 0.93 -48.46 -5.13
CA VAL A 662 0.42 -49.81 -4.84
C VAL A 662 -0.60 -49.71 -3.70
N THR A 663 -1.89 -49.72 -4.02
CA THR A 663 -3.00 -49.38 -3.10
C THR A 663 -3.62 -50.59 -2.41
N THR A 664 -2.78 -51.54 -1.98
CA THR A 664 -3.20 -52.69 -1.16
C THR A 664 -3.22 -52.31 0.33
N SER A 665 -3.81 -53.17 1.18
CA SER A 665 -3.92 -52.94 2.63
C SER A 665 -2.59 -52.90 3.40
N SER A 666 -1.49 -53.21 2.72
CA SER A 666 -0.10 -53.07 3.18
C SER A 666 0.73 -52.46 2.04
N GLY A 667 0.12 -51.50 1.36
CA GLY A 667 0.60 -50.86 0.16
C GLY A 667 1.71 -49.85 0.40
N GLY A 668 1.99 -49.06 -0.63
CA GLY A 668 3.04 -48.05 -0.65
C GLY A 668 3.44 -47.73 -2.08
N VAL A 669 4.73 -47.54 -2.34
CA VAL A 669 5.28 -47.25 -3.68
C VAL A 669 6.00 -48.46 -4.26
N ARG A 670 6.04 -48.53 -5.59
CA ARG A 670 6.94 -49.44 -6.30
C ARG A 670 7.89 -48.64 -7.21
N PRO A 671 9.21 -48.75 -7.04
CA PRO A 671 10.19 -48.23 -7.98
C PRO A 671 10.15 -48.96 -9.32
N MET A 672 10.28 -48.18 -10.39
CA MET A 672 10.35 -48.62 -11.77
C MET A 672 11.57 -47.93 -12.40
N THR A 673 12.71 -48.63 -12.44
CA THR A 673 13.98 -48.07 -12.94
C THR A 673 13.99 -48.06 -14.46
N GLY A 674 14.22 -46.90 -15.07
CA GLY A 674 14.29 -46.67 -16.49
C GLY A 674 15.60 -47.18 -17.09
N ASN A 675 15.50 -47.83 -18.26
CA ASN A 675 16.68 -48.26 -19.01
C ASN A 675 17.13 -47.23 -20.07
N GLY A 676 16.54 -46.02 -20.08
CA GLY A 676 16.84 -44.97 -21.08
C GLY A 676 16.50 -45.37 -22.51
N ASN A 677 15.44 -46.16 -22.67
CA ASN A 677 14.95 -46.65 -23.97
C ASN A 677 13.43 -46.93 -23.97
N GLY A 678 12.70 -46.29 -23.05
CA GLY A 678 11.26 -46.49 -22.85
C GLY A 678 10.87 -47.78 -22.13
N THR A 679 11.83 -48.59 -21.66
CA THR A 679 11.57 -49.80 -20.87
C THR A 679 12.01 -49.64 -19.42
N PHE A 680 11.28 -50.28 -18.50
CA PHE A 680 11.48 -50.13 -17.06
C PHE A 680 11.60 -51.47 -16.35
N VAL A 681 12.46 -51.55 -15.33
CA VAL A 681 12.65 -52.70 -14.43
C VAL A 681 11.95 -52.44 -13.11
N ALA A 682 11.09 -53.37 -12.68
CA ALA A 682 10.31 -53.22 -11.46
C ALA A 682 11.08 -53.70 -10.21
N GLY A 683 11.19 -52.84 -9.20
CA GLY A 683 11.75 -53.20 -7.90
C GLY A 683 10.71 -53.73 -6.88
N PRO A 684 11.14 -54.03 -5.64
CA PRO A 684 10.25 -54.44 -4.56
C PRO A 684 9.33 -53.28 -4.10
N VAL A 685 8.16 -53.58 -3.54
CA VAL A 685 7.28 -52.54 -2.98
C VAL A 685 7.87 -52.03 -1.67
N VAL A 686 8.07 -50.71 -1.55
CA VAL A 686 8.35 -50.05 -0.28
C VAL A 686 7.01 -49.69 0.34
N SER A 687 6.67 -50.35 1.45
CA SER A 687 5.40 -50.14 2.13
C SER A 687 5.47 -48.93 3.05
N THR A 688 4.42 -48.11 3.05
CA THR A 688 4.25 -47.04 4.05
C THR A 688 3.76 -47.55 5.40
N GLY A 689 3.47 -48.85 5.52
CA GLY A 689 3.00 -49.49 6.77
C GLY A 689 1.55 -49.14 7.17
N THR A 690 0.90 -48.24 6.44
CA THR A 690 -0.46 -47.75 6.72
C THR A 690 -1.53 -48.65 6.09
N SER A 691 -2.75 -48.61 6.66
CA SER A 691 -3.90 -49.37 6.17
C SER A 691 -5.15 -48.49 6.22
N PRO A 692 -6.07 -48.56 5.23
CA PRO A 692 -6.12 -49.43 4.05
C PRO A 692 -5.10 -49.19 2.91
N GLY A 693 -4.14 -48.26 3.04
CA GLY A 693 -3.03 -48.06 2.10
C GLY A 693 -3.01 -46.65 1.50
N PRO A 694 -2.05 -46.34 0.61
CA PRO A 694 -1.93 -44.99 0.03
C PRO A 694 -3.08 -44.64 -0.94
N ASN A 695 -3.32 -43.35 -1.14
CA ASN A 695 -4.38 -42.82 -2.02
C ASN A 695 -3.84 -42.09 -3.25
N ALA A 696 -2.84 -41.23 -3.09
CA ALA A 696 -2.15 -40.51 -4.15
C ALA A 696 -0.67 -40.31 -3.80
N ILE A 697 0.11 -39.85 -4.77
CA ILE A 697 1.54 -39.56 -4.67
C ILE A 697 1.88 -38.32 -5.49
N ALA A 698 2.72 -37.45 -4.94
CA ALA A 698 3.47 -36.40 -5.61
C ALA A 698 4.97 -36.65 -5.44
N ALA A 699 5.79 -35.97 -6.23
CA ALA A 699 7.24 -35.99 -6.12
C ALA A 699 7.79 -34.57 -6.24
N ALA A 700 8.78 -34.26 -5.41
CA ALA A 700 9.45 -32.96 -5.29
C ALA A 700 10.63 -33.10 -4.31
N ASP A 701 11.69 -32.35 -4.52
CA ASP A 701 12.85 -32.24 -3.62
C ASP A 701 12.51 -31.41 -2.35
N LEU A 702 12.28 -32.06 -1.19
CA LEU A 702 11.87 -31.39 0.05
C LEU A 702 13.04 -31.07 1.01
N ASP A 703 14.25 -31.60 0.78
CA ASP A 703 15.46 -31.25 1.55
C ASP A 703 16.51 -30.44 0.79
N GLY A 704 16.32 -30.22 -0.51
CA GLY A 704 17.18 -29.43 -1.37
C GLY A 704 18.43 -30.18 -1.84
N ASP A 705 18.44 -31.51 -1.77
CA ASP A 705 19.60 -32.32 -2.17
C ASP A 705 19.76 -32.40 -3.71
N GLY A 706 18.73 -32.03 -4.47
CA GLY A 706 18.67 -32.04 -5.93
C GLY A 706 17.96 -33.26 -6.54
N TYR A 707 17.40 -34.15 -5.71
CA TYR A 707 16.64 -35.32 -6.12
C TYR A 707 15.22 -35.30 -5.54
N ASP A 708 14.22 -35.71 -6.34
CA ASP A 708 12.83 -35.67 -5.88
C ASP A 708 12.53 -36.71 -4.78
N ASP A 709 12.00 -36.26 -3.65
CA ASP A 709 11.37 -37.09 -2.63
C ASP A 709 9.98 -37.56 -3.08
N LEU A 710 9.37 -38.48 -2.31
CA LEU A 710 8.00 -38.94 -2.54
C LEU A 710 7.06 -38.49 -1.43
N VAL A 711 6.01 -37.76 -1.79
CA VAL A 711 4.97 -37.30 -0.86
C VAL A 711 3.69 -38.10 -1.08
N LEU A 712 3.22 -38.81 -0.05
CA LEU A 712 2.10 -39.75 -0.11
C LEU A 712 0.99 -39.43 0.88
N THR A 713 -0.25 -39.42 0.40
CA THR A 713 -1.45 -39.40 1.23
C THR A 713 -1.92 -40.82 1.55
N ASN A 714 -2.21 -41.14 2.80
CA ASN A 714 -2.65 -42.47 3.20
C ASN A 714 -4.16 -42.51 3.49
N ARG A 715 -4.89 -43.31 2.71
CA ARG A 715 -6.34 -43.46 2.82
C ARG A 715 -6.70 -44.02 4.20
N GLY A 716 -7.60 -43.35 4.92
CA GLY A 716 -8.24 -43.88 6.13
C GLY A 716 -7.35 -44.09 7.36
N SER A 717 -6.03 -43.91 7.26
CA SER A 717 -5.13 -43.89 8.42
C SER A 717 -4.92 -42.49 9.00
N GLY A 718 -5.29 -41.44 8.27
CA GLY A 718 -5.06 -40.06 8.69
C GLY A 718 -3.56 -39.77 8.81
N THR A 719 -2.80 -40.03 7.73
CA THR A 719 -1.35 -39.73 7.71
C THR A 719 -0.89 -39.22 6.36
N LEU A 720 -0.03 -38.21 6.40
CA LEU A 720 0.86 -37.82 5.31
C LEU A 720 2.18 -38.57 5.50
N THR A 721 2.77 -39.08 4.43
CA THR A 721 4.07 -39.78 4.48
C THR A 721 5.02 -39.15 3.46
N VAL A 722 6.17 -38.68 3.91
CA VAL A 722 7.31 -38.38 3.04
C VAL A 722 8.21 -39.62 3.01
N ILE A 723 8.69 -40.01 1.84
CA ILE A 723 9.77 -41.00 1.70
C ILE A 723 10.95 -40.24 1.11
N PRO A 724 11.96 -39.89 1.93
CA PRO A 724 13.12 -39.15 1.44
C PRO A 724 13.89 -40.00 0.43
N ASN A 725 14.43 -39.37 -0.60
CA ASN A 725 15.38 -39.98 -1.51
C ASN A 725 16.79 -39.72 -0.97
N GLY A 726 17.24 -40.55 -0.02
CA GLY A 726 18.55 -40.36 0.64
C GLY A 726 19.72 -40.76 -0.26
N LEU A 727 19.80 -40.12 -1.43
CA LEU A 727 20.73 -40.41 -2.50
C LEU A 727 22.14 -39.91 -2.21
#